data_AF-A0A944N920-F1
#
_entry.id   AF-A0A944N920-F1
#
_cell.length_a   1.000
_cell.length_b   1.000
_cell.length_c   1.000
_cell.angle_alpha   90.00
_cell.angle_beta   90.00
_cell.angle_gamma   90.00
#
_symmetry.space_group_name_H-M   'P 1'
#
loop_
_entity.id
_entity.type
_entity.pdbx_description
1 polymer ?
#
loop_
_entity_poly.entity_id
_entity_poly.type
_entity_poly.pdbx_seq_one_letter_code
_entity_poly.pdbx_strand_id
1 'polypeptide(L)'
;MRTMRVICLLILTAFMLIAASCKQQGRTSSRSNAVVSNTSSTLNIGHGRVLASNPVILSGSTTLDPLNLNRNQLLTNTQNFITNSQFLIGSCQGISSCYTAKADQGASLLNSVDDRWGFEANSSEFLQVHTFYHVNKAVEHFHSNLKEILAKAQPSVDPALHYQTAIPQNLFKTDGNGNTTNYSHWAGTKELLVFSGCNMEDNAYFSPANFSLCFGKNSANNLHFAEDPSVIYHELGHTFAYIMLNLRNTDAGLAKQANLGYLGYDDAGAIGEGVADYLSYMITQRTHVGEWAMGFYDGSRPLSEDDPIHAANISTADDQRLAYPQYLSYDPNFPTEPLEDIHYDGQIASHYLVALTEQLMSSCSQTQTQAISNMLYLLAETFGYLGDLTTYGNDYIAGQALTNSTSMVNLDGDNIDNAALWLRAANPINFRTFFQTLARYTYLIFNTNSQCNGGALSKDTIEQLLDNYGLLLFDDYNLDGNDATNGHLTRLAVTAANRVKTERTTKELLSLDPSNNATTAYIFDKRSDILTIIEGMQASGQVTSKSISSQIESDLRYNNGNGSISPGEIVGVALNLYNNSNITMAGVQVLANDWDHFDGTEPCNNFSDNFPLSSAGAALSSSLDPATATSGTCPYITQDNGQTGSEIAPVCMLELSEDGNTIWSSQSGLIDQIGLDSASCLGGISSTNDCFIRFIPGAEISTYSKLSPHSNWPTSLSTSSGIPTFESHGLLFMEVSPWIPPGTSFRCRVRTRFTNCNDCFTDSTQGNDDFLDYEYSGGDPFKIIHFSFTVID
;
A
#
# COMPACT_ATOMS: atom_id res chain seq x y z
N MET A 1 -14.59 -16.87 -65.16
CA MET A 1 -13.53 -16.73 -64.13
C MET A 1 -14.17 -16.41 -62.77
N ARG A 2 -14.76 -17.39 -62.08
CA ARG A 2 -15.41 -17.16 -60.77
C ARG A 2 -15.29 -18.35 -59.81
N THR A 3 -14.35 -19.26 -60.06
CA THR A 3 -14.20 -20.53 -59.32
C THR A 3 -12.81 -20.72 -58.70
N MET A 4 -11.94 -19.70 -58.73
CA MET A 4 -10.59 -19.75 -58.10
C MET A 4 -10.41 -18.83 -56.88
N ARG A 5 -11.42 -18.05 -56.48
CA ARG A 5 -11.34 -17.16 -55.28
C ARG A 5 -11.94 -17.73 -54.00
N VAL A 6 -12.67 -18.85 -54.07
CA VAL A 6 -13.32 -19.44 -52.88
C VAL A 6 -12.41 -20.46 -52.18
N ILE A 7 -11.47 -21.08 -52.89
CA ILE A 7 -10.58 -22.09 -52.30
C ILE A 7 -9.39 -21.45 -51.55
N CYS A 8 -8.92 -20.25 -51.95
CA CYS A 8 -7.89 -19.52 -51.17
C CYS A 8 -8.44 -18.90 -49.88
N LEU A 9 -9.72 -18.53 -49.82
CA LEU A 9 -10.31 -17.96 -48.60
C LEU A 9 -10.61 -19.03 -47.54
N LEU A 10 -10.90 -20.27 -47.96
CA LEU A 10 -11.11 -21.42 -47.06
C LEU A 10 -9.81 -22.02 -46.50
N ILE A 11 -8.69 -21.87 -47.21
CA ILE A 11 -7.38 -22.32 -46.72
C ILE A 11 -6.73 -21.28 -45.80
N LEU A 12 -7.02 -19.97 -45.98
CA LEU A 12 -6.56 -18.93 -45.04
C LEU A 12 -7.37 -18.88 -43.74
N THR A 13 -8.68 -19.16 -43.79
CA THR A 13 -9.52 -19.23 -42.58
C THR A 13 -9.28 -20.50 -41.76
N ALA A 14 -8.88 -21.60 -42.40
CA ALA A 14 -8.43 -22.80 -41.69
C ALA A 14 -7.06 -22.63 -40.99
N PHE A 15 -6.23 -21.66 -41.42
CA PHE A 15 -4.95 -21.35 -40.76
C PHE A 15 -5.06 -20.28 -39.64
N MET A 16 -6.07 -19.42 -39.66
CA MET A 16 -6.34 -18.46 -38.56
C MET A 16 -7.17 -19.05 -37.41
N LEU A 17 -7.94 -20.12 -37.65
CA LEU A 17 -8.70 -20.82 -36.60
C LEU A 17 -7.88 -21.85 -35.79
N ILE A 18 -6.56 -21.95 -36.03
CA ILE A 18 -5.64 -22.77 -35.24
C ILE A 18 -4.81 -21.93 -34.25
N ALA A 19 -4.95 -20.59 -34.26
CA ALA A 19 -4.21 -19.68 -33.37
C ALA A 19 -5.08 -18.98 -32.30
N ALA A 20 -6.39 -19.25 -32.23
CA ALA A 20 -7.33 -18.62 -31.27
C ALA A 20 -8.00 -19.63 -30.32
N SER A 21 -7.29 -20.72 -29.98
CA SER A 21 -7.68 -21.63 -28.91
C SER A 21 -6.43 -22.25 -28.30
N CYS A 22 -5.70 -21.43 -27.55
CA CYS A 22 -4.87 -21.93 -26.46
C CYS A 22 -5.59 -21.64 -25.13
N LYS A 23 -6.78 -22.23 -24.93
CA LYS A 23 -6.85 -23.04 -23.69
C LYS A 23 -5.74 -24.04 -23.88
N GLN A 24 -4.75 -24.11 -22.99
CA GLN A 24 -4.01 -25.35 -22.87
C GLN A 24 -5.06 -26.42 -22.58
N GLN A 25 -5.62 -27.04 -23.62
CA GLN A 25 -6.07 -28.40 -23.54
C GLN A 25 -4.80 -29.14 -23.16
N GLY A 26 -4.60 -29.27 -21.84
CA GLY A 26 -3.59 -30.12 -21.27
C GLY A 26 -3.72 -31.43 -22.01
N ARG A 27 -2.75 -31.72 -22.86
CA ARG A 27 -2.54 -33.08 -23.32
C ARG A 27 -2.39 -33.84 -22.02
N THR A 28 -3.40 -34.64 -21.66
CA THR A 28 -3.33 -35.63 -20.59
C THR A 28 -2.33 -36.70 -21.01
N SER A 29 -1.05 -36.34 -21.11
CA SER A 29 0.03 -37.29 -21.02
C SER A 29 0.30 -37.43 -19.53
N SER A 30 -0.36 -38.39 -18.88
CA SER A 30 0.14 -38.91 -17.62
C SER A 30 1.48 -39.59 -17.92
N ARG A 31 2.56 -38.80 -18.01
CA ARG A 31 3.88 -39.36 -17.80
C ARG A 31 3.89 -39.77 -16.34
N SER A 32 3.77 -41.08 -16.09
CA SER A 32 4.08 -41.64 -14.79
C SER A 32 5.57 -41.37 -14.55
N ASN A 33 5.89 -40.23 -13.93
CA ASN A 33 7.23 -40.01 -13.44
C ASN A 33 7.51 -41.10 -12.40
N ALA A 34 8.67 -41.74 -12.50
CA ALA A 34 9.10 -42.67 -11.47
C ALA A 34 9.12 -41.93 -10.12
N VAL A 35 8.53 -42.52 -9.08
CA VAL A 35 8.54 -41.94 -7.73
C VAL A 35 9.98 -41.74 -7.30
N VAL A 36 10.34 -40.49 -7.00
CA VAL A 36 11.68 -40.16 -6.49
C VAL A 36 11.63 -40.24 -4.97
N SER A 37 12.41 -41.13 -4.38
CA SER A 37 12.54 -41.19 -2.91
C SER A 37 13.24 -39.94 -2.39
N ASN A 38 12.70 -39.32 -1.33
CA ASN A 38 13.32 -38.20 -0.65
C ASN A 38 13.60 -38.54 0.82
N THR A 39 14.51 -39.48 1.05
CA THR A 39 14.94 -39.89 2.40
C THR A 39 16.42 -39.57 2.62
N SER A 40 16.85 -39.40 3.87
CA SER A 40 18.25 -39.12 4.22
C SER A 40 19.24 -40.08 3.56
N SER A 41 18.89 -41.37 3.43
CA SER A 41 19.75 -42.38 2.80
C SER A 41 20.07 -42.12 1.32
N THR A 42 19.25 -41.31 0.63
CA THR A 42 19.33 -41.05 -0.82
C THR A 42 19.97 -39.71 -1.18
N LEU A 43 20.55 -39.02 -0.21
CA LEU A 43 21.01 -37.64 -0.30
C LEU A 43 22.46 -37.46 0.15
N ASN A 44 23.10 -36.41 -0.34
CA ASN A 44 24.37 -35.91 0.14
C ASN A 44 24.17 -35.09 1.42
N ILE A 45 25.22 -35.01 2.26
CA ILE A 45 25.24 -34.14 3.45
C ILE A 45 24.87 -32.70 3.05
N GLY A 46 24.03 -32.06 3.85
CA GLY A 46 23.52 -30.71 3.65
C GLY A 46 22.46 -30.56 2.56
N HIS A 47 22.05 -31.65 1.90
CA HIS A 47 21.12 -31.60 0.76
C HIS A 47 19.75 -32.22 1.07
N GLY A 48 18.75 -31.78 0.29
CA GLY A 48 17.37 -32.28 0.24
C GLY A 48 16.86 -32.32 -1.20
N ARG A 49 15.62 -32.73 -1.41
CA ARG A 49 14.87 -32.47 -2.65
C ARG A 49 13.67 -31.62 -2.32
N VAL A 50 13.32 -30.71 -3.21
CA VAL A 50 12.19 -29.79 -3.09
C VAL A 50 11.39 -29.77 -4.38
N LEU A 51 10.16 -29.25 -4.34
CA LEU A 51 9.40 -28.99 -5.56
C LEU A 51 9.97 -27.74 -6.24
N ALA A 52 10.41 -27.86 -7.49
CA ALA A 52 10.99 -26.73 -8.21
C ALA A 52 9.96 -25.65 -8.62
N SER A 53 8.69 -26.05 -8.68
CA SER A 53 7.51 -25.20 -8.94
C SER A 53 6.30 -25.83 -8.24
N ASN A 54 5.13 -25.19 -8.32
CA ASN A 54 3.91 -25.76 -7.75
C ASN A 54 3.45 -27.04 -8.49
N PRO A 55 2.62 -27.88 -7.85
CA PRO A 55 2.14 -29.12 -8.45
C PRO A 55 1.40 -29.01 -9.79
N VAL A 56 0.63 -27.93 -10.04
CA VAL A 56 -0.05 -27.71 -11.32
C VAL A 56 0.98 -27.59 -12.44
N ILE A 57 2.00 -26.76 -12.24
CA ILE A 57 3.07 -26.56 -13.21
C ILE A 57 3.92 -27.82 -13.41
N LEU A 58 4.28 -28.51 -12.32
CA LEU A 58 5.12 -29.72 -12.40
C LEU A 58 4.42 -30.89 -13.09
N SER A 59 3.10 -31.00 -12.94
CA SER A 59 2.30 -32.06 -13.55
C SER A 59 1.80 -31.72 -14.96
N GLY A 60 1.67 -30.42 -15.29
CA GLY A 60 0.98 -29.96 -16.48
C GLY A 60 -0.54 -30.19 -16.45
N SER A 61 -1.13 -30.31 -15.25
CA SER A 61 -2.55 -30.60 -15.04
C SER A 61 -3.17 -29.65 -14.02
N THR A 62 -4.28 -29.02 -14.39
CA THR A 62 -5.11 -28.18 -13.52
C THR A 62 -6.18 -28.99 -12.76
N THR A 63 -6.25 -30.31 -12.96
CA THR A 63 -7.29 -31.21 -12.42
C THR A 63 -6.73 -32.23 -11.44
N LEU A 64 -5.70 -31.85 -10.70
CA LEU A 64 -5.06 -32.71 -9.70
C LEU A 64 -5.99 -32.95 -8.50
N ASP A 65 -5.96 -34.16 -7.95
CA ASP A 65 -6.63 -34.48 -6.68
C ASP A 65 -5.67 -34.16 -5.51
N PRO A 66 -5.89 -33.07 -4.76
CA PRO A 66 -4.97 -32.63 -3.73
C PRO A 66 -4.87 -33.61 -2.56
N LEU A 67 -5.94 -34.37 -2.27
CA LEU A 67 -5.99 -35.30 -1.14
C LEU A 67 -5.24 -36.59 -1.42
N ASN A 68 -5.12 -36.98 -2.69
CA ASN A 68 -4.51 -38.26 -3.10
C ASN A 68 -3.20 -38.09 -3.89
N LEU A 69 -2.72 -36.86 -4.08
CA LEU A 69 -1.47 -36.59 -4.79
C LEU A 69 -0.26 -37.11 -4.00
N ASN A 70 0.47 -38.06 -4.60
CA ASN A 70 1.80 -38.42 -4.11
C ASN A 70 2.84 -37.42 -4.64
N ARG A 71 3.18 -36.40 -3.84
CA ARG A 71 4.11 -35.34 -4.27
C ARG A 71 5.51 -35.82 -4.58
N ASN A 72 5.92 -37.02 -4.14
CA ASN A 72 7.20 -37.61 -4.55
C ASN A 72 7.27 -37.93 -6.06
N GLN A 73 6.12 -37.99 -6.77
CA GLN A 73 6.07 -38.13 -8.23
C GLN A 73 6.43 -36.83 -8.96
N LEU A 74 6.38 -35.70 -8.26
CA LEU A 74 6.67 -34.37 -8.80
C LEU A 74 8.10 -33.92 -8.51
N LEU A 75 8.81 -34.64 -7.63
CA LEU A 75 10.23 -34.42 -7.36
C LEU A 75 11.10 -34.87 -8.55
N THR A 76 12.26 -34.25 -8.66
CA THR A 76 13.32 -34.66 -9.60
C THR A 76 14.48 -35.30 -8.86
N ASN A 77 15.36 -36.01 -9.56
CA ASN A 77 16.58 -36.59 -8.94
C ASN A 77 17.59 -35.53 -8.48
N THR A 78 17.40 -34.26 -8.86
CA THR A 78 18.23 -33.13 -8.44
C THR A 78 18.19 -33.00 -6.92
N GLN A 79 19.37 -32.97 -6.31
CA GLN A 79 19.53 -32.65 -4.90
C GLN A 79 19.86 -31.18 -4.77
N ASN A 80 19.12 -30.47 -3.93
CA ASN A 80 19.30 -29.06 -3.64
C ASN A 80 20.08 -28.91 -2.34
N PHE A 81 21.05 -28.01 -2.32
CA PHE A 81 21.68 -27.61 -1.07
C PHE A 81 20.64 -26.90 -0.20
N ILE A 82 20.51 -27.34 1.05
CA ILE A 82 19.60 -26.75 2.03
C ILE A 82 20.44 -25.96 3.02
N THR A 83 21.18 -26.63 3.90
CA THR A 83 22.11 -26.00 4.84
C THR A 83 23.04 -27.04 5.44
N ASN A 84 24.25 -26.61 5.84
CA ASN A 84 25.16 -27.41 6.67
C ASN A 84 24.90 -27.21 8.18
N SER A 85 23.99 -26.31 8.54
CA SER A 85 23.56 -26.13 9.94
C SER A 85 22.79 -27.36 10.43
N GLN A 86 22.87 -27.64 11.73
CA GLN A 86 22.07 -28.68 12.38
C GLN A 86 20.55 -28.38 12.28
N PHE A 87 20.20 -27.09 12.20
CA PHE A 87 18.84 -26.58 12.14
C PHE A 87 18.60 -25.79 10.85
N LEU A 88 17.33 -25.58 10.49
CA LEU A 88 16.92 -24.72 9.36
C LEU A 88 17.09 -23.22 9.69
N ILE A 89 18.34 -22.83 9.91
CA ILE A 89 18.79 -21.45 10.16
C ILE A 89 19.69 -21.06 8.98
N GLY A 90 19.32 -19.96 8.32
CA GLY A 90 20.01 -19.45 7.14
C GLY A 90 20.80 -18.19 7.43
N SER A 91 21.88 -18.00 6.68
CA SER A 91 22.74 -16.81 6.75
C SER A 91 22.62 -15.99 5.48
N CYS A 92 22.73 -14.66 5.56
CA CYS A 92 22.71 -13.77 4.40
C CYS A 92 23.72 -12.63 4.58
N GLN A 93 24.50 -12.30 3.53
CA GLN A 93 25.42 -11.14 3.48
C GLN A 93 26.27 -10.86 4.75
N GLY A 94 26.65 -11.88 5.53
CA GLY A 94 27.41 -11.76 6.78
C GLY A 94 26.58 -11.82 8.08
N ILE A 95 25.25 -11.82 7.99
CA ILE A 95 24.32 -12.10 9.10
C ILE A 95 24.21 -13.61 9.26
N SER A 96 24.63 -14.15 10.41
CA SER A 96 24.66 -15.61 10.66
C SER A 96 23.27 -16.23 10.86
N SER A 97 22.32 -15.49 11.45
CA SER A 97 20.93 -15.91 11.69
C SER A 97 20.00 -14.91 11.00
N CYS A 98 19.99 -14.96 9.68
CA CYS A 98 19.23 -14.03 8.85
C CYS A 98 17.75 -14.40 8.81
N TYR A 99 17.46 -15.69 8.68
CA TYR A 99 16.10 -16.23 8.69
C TYR A 99 16.10 -17.66 9.24
N THR A 100 14.98 -18.05 9.85
CA THR A 100 14.79 -19.37 10.45
C THR A 100 13.43 -19.95 10.08
N ALA A 101 13.41 -21.20 9.61
CA ALA A 101 12.17 -21.91 9.26
C ALA A 101 11.73 -22.87 10.38
N LYS A 102 10.44 -22.84 10.68
CA LYS A 102 9.75 -23.67 11.67
C LYS A 102 8.41 -24.13 11.14
N ALA A 103 7.85 -25.20 11.71
CA ALA A 103 6.49 -25.62 11.40
C ALA A 103 5.46 -24.52 11.77
N ASP A 104 5.60 -23.97 12.98
CA ASP A 104 4.72 -22.94 13.55
C ASP A 104 5.45 -22.17 14.68
N GLN A 105 4.85 -21.10 15.20
CA GLN A 105 5.41 -20.23 16.25
C GLN A 105 5.85 -21.02 17.50
N GLY A 106 5.01 -21.96 17.96
CA GLY A 106 5.28 -22.82 19.12
C GLY A 106 6.15 -24.06 18.84
N ALA A 107 6.52 -24.33 17.59
CA ALA A 107 7.26 -25.55 17.25
C ALA A 107 8.72 -25.50 17.71
N SER A 108 9.34 -26.67 17.89
CA SER A 108 10.80 -26.78 18.04
C SER A 108 11.49 -26.69 16.68
N LEU A 109 12.79 -26.34 16.66
CA LEU A 109 13.58 -26.37 15.42
C LEU A 109 13.70 -27.80 14.89
N LEU A 110 13.52 -27.95 13.57
CA LEU A 110 13.72 -29.24 12.89
C LEU A 110 15.21 -29.57 12.83
N ASN A 111 15.57 -30.79 13.23
CA ASN A 111 16.94 -31.33 13.09
C ASN A 111 17.08 -32.10 11.77
N SER A 112 18.25 -32.01 11.15
CA SER A 112 18.62 -32.91 10.05
C SER A 112 18.75 -34.37 10.52
N VAL A 113 18.59 -35.32 9.59
CA VAL A 113 18.84 -36.75 9.83
C VAL A 113 20.15 -37.15 9.14
N ASP A 114 21.16 -37.57 9.91
CA ASP A 114 22.52 -37.85 9.42
C ASP A 114 23.12 -36.68 8.60
N ASP A 115 22.89 -35.45 9.06
CA ASP A 115 23.26 -34.19 8.40
C ASP A 115 22.60 -34.01 7.01
N ARG A 116 21.43 -34.62 6.77
CA ARG A 116 20.70 -34.57 5.49
C ARG A 116 19.23 -34.18 5.69
N TRP A 117 18.68 -33.51 4.69
CA TRP A 117 17.35 -32.89 4.72
C TRP A 117 16.34 -33.62 3.84
N GLY A 118 16.31 -34.96 3.95
CA GLY A 118 15.42 -35.82 3.18
C GLY A 118 14.20 -36.25 3.97
N PHE A 119 13.04 -35.72 3.59
CA PHE A 119 11.74 -36.08 4.16
C PHE A 119 10.71 -36.36 3.06
N GLU A 120 9.75 -37.23 3.34
CA GLU A 120 8.66 -37.57 2.42
C GLU A 120 7.87 -36.32 2.03
N ALA A 121 7.57 -36.15 0.74
CA ALA A 121 7.00 -34.90 0.21
C ALA A 121 5.61 -34.51 0.77
N ASN A 122 4.93 -35.43 1.46
CA ASN A 122 3.63 -35.18 2.10
C ASN A 122 3.76 -34.88 3.61
N SER A 123 4.98 -34.79 4.15
CA SER A 123 5.25 -34.56 5.57
C SER A 123 5.38 -33.08 5.93
N SER A 124 5.18 -32.75 7.20
CA SER A 124 5.39 -31.40 7.75
C SER A 124 6.86 -30.97 7.74
N GLU A 125 7.76 -31.94 7.84
CA GLU A 125 9.20 -31.76 7.82
C GLU A 125 9.68 -31.41 6.42
N PHE A 126 9.13 -32.08 5.40
CA PHE A 126 9.36 -31.68 4.01
C PHE A 126 8.90 -30.25 3.76
N LEU A 127 7.72 -29.87 4.25
CA LEU A 127 7.19 -28.52 4.04
C LEU A 127 8.14 -27.46 4.64
N GLN A 128 8.66 -27.68 5.85
CA GLN A 128 9.68 -26.80 6.45
C GLN A 128 10.96 -26.69 5.60
N VAL A 129 11.51 -27.82 5.14
CA VAL A 129 12.71 -27.86 4.27
C VAL A 129 12.45 -27.17 2.94
N HIS A 130 11.26 -27.40 2.37
CA HIS A 130 10.81 -26.81 1.11
C HIS A 130 10.69 -25.29 1.21
N THR A 131 10.00 -24.78 2.25
CA THR A 131 9.90 -23.35 2.51
C THR A 131 11.27 -22.73 2.74
N PHE A 132 12.11 -23.34 3.58
CA PHE A 132 13.46 -22.86 3.86
C PHE A 132 14.29 -22.70 2.58
N TYR A 133 14.26 -23.68 1.68
CA TYR A 133 14.99 -23.61 0.42
C TYR A 133 14.53 -22.44 -0.47
N HIS A 134 13.22 -22.24 -0.60
CA HIS A 134 12.69 -21.14 -1.43
C HIS A 134 12.97 -19.77 -0.80
N VAL A 135 12.89 -19.66 0.52
CA VAL A 135 13.32 -18.46 1.24
C VAL A 135 14.79 -18.18 0.99
N ASN A 136 15.68 -19.17 1.14
CA ASN A 136 17.10 -19.00 0.84
C ASN A 136 17.32 -18.46 -0.57
N LYS A 137 16.69 -19.10 -1.56
CA LYS A 137 16.83 -18.73 -2.97
C LYS A 137 16.43 -17.28 -3.23
N ALA A 138 15.30 -16.84 -2.68
CA ALA A 138 14.80 -15.48 -2.86
C ALA A 138 15.63 -14.44 -2.11
N VAL A 139 16.02 -14.73 -0.86
CA VAL A 139 16.89 -13.87 -0.04
C VAL A 139 18.26 -13.69 -0.71
N GLU A 140 18.90 -14.76 -1.18
CA GLU A 140 20.15 -14.69 -1.93
C GLU A 140 20.01 -13.83 -3.20
N HIS A 141 18.90 -14.01 -3.94
CA HIS A 141 18.63 -13.24 -5.15
C HIS A 141 18.44 -11.74 -4.84
N PHE A 142 17.65 -11.40 -3.82
CA PHE A 142 17.39 -10.03 -3.40
C PHE A 142 18.70 -9.32 -2.99
N HIS A 143 19.49 -9.91 -2.09
CA HIS A 143 20.74 -9.30 -1.65
C HIS A 143 21.77 -9.14 -2.77
N SER A 144 21.88 -10.13 -3.67
CA SER A 144 22.79 -10.04 -4.80
C SER A 144 22.43 -8.86 -5.70
N ASN A 145 21.14 -8.68 -6.01
CA ASN A 145 20.69 -7.55 -6.81
C ASN A 145 20.85 -6.22 -6.07
N LEU A 146 20.48 -6.13 -4.79
CA LEU A 146 20.60 -4.89 -4.02
C LEU A 146 22.05 -4.40 -3.95
N LYS A 147 23.02 -5.32 -3.86
CA LYS A 147 24.45 -4.99 -3.91
C LYS A 147 24.89 -4.48 -5.28
N GLU A 148 24.39 -5.07 -6.37
CA GLU A 148 24.64 -4.59 -7.74
C GLU A 148 24.01 -3.21 -7.97
N ILE A 149 22.79 -3.02 -7.47
CA ILE A 149 22.04 -1.76 -7.52
C ILE A 149 22.84 -0.64 -6.83
N LEU A 150 23.34 -0.86 -5.61
CA LEU A 150 24.15 0.15 -4.92
C LEU A 150 25.38 0.56 -5.74
N ALA A 151 26.04 -0.38 -6.40
CA ALA A 151 27.19 -0.09 -7.25
C ALA A 151 26.82 0.74 -8.50
N LYS A 152 25.60 0.57 -9.04
CA LYS A 152 25.07 1.37 -10.15
C LYS A 152 24.62 2.76 -9.73
N ALA A 153 23.93 2.87 -8.59
CA ALA A 153 23.39 4.12 -8.07
C ALA A 153 24.46 5.09 -7.58
N GLN A 154 25.65 4.59 -7.19
CA GLN A 154 26.75 5.38 -6.63
C GLN A 154 28.08 5.15 -7.37
N PRO A 155 28.20 5.52 -8.66
CA PRO A 155 29.42 5.28 -9.42
C PRO A 155 30.54 6.20 -8.93
N SER A 156 31.67 5.62 -8.52
CA SER A 156 32.85 6.35 -8.06
C SER A 156 33.61 7.13 -9.15
N VAL A 157 33.16 7.08 -10.42
CA VAL A 157 34.00 7.47 -11.58
C VAL A 157 33.27 8.27 -12.67
N ASP A 158 31.93 8.32 -12.73
CA ASP A 158 31.21 8.98 -13.84
C ASP A 158 30.27 10.13 -13.40
N PRO A 159 30.70 11.40 -13.58
CA PRO A 159 29.90 12.58 -13.32
C PRO A 159 28.63 12.75 -14.16
N ALA A 160 28.49 12.01 -15.26
CA ALA A 160 27.34 12.10 -16.16
C ALA A 160 26.13 11.24 -15.72
N LEU A 161 26.29 10.41 -14.69
CA LEU A 161 25.24 9.54 -14.12
C LEU A 161 24.49 10.17 -12.92
N HIS A 162 24.80 11.42 -12.59
CA HIS A 162 24.45 12.04 -11.32
C HIS A 162 22.99 12.51 -11.25
N TYR A 163 22.06 11.57 -11.14
CA TYR A 163 20.82 11.83 -10.41
C TYR A 163 21.05 11.59 -8.91
N GLN A 164 20.24 12.22 -8.07
CA GLN A 164 20.26 11.99 -6.63
C GLN A 164 19.52 10.68 -6.34
N THR A 165 20.19 9.69 -5.75
CA THR A 165 19.61 8.38 -5.41
C THR A 165 18.90 8.45 -4.07
N ALA A 166 17.80 7.73 -3.91
CA ALA A 166 17.21 7.47 -2.60
C ALA A 166 17.94 6.36 -1.82
N ILE A 167 18.81 5.59 -2.48
CA ILE A 167 19.48 4.42 -1.90
C ILE A 167 20.70 4.87 -1.06
N PRO A 168 20.72 4.60 0.27
CA PRO A 168 21.81 5.04 1.12
C PRO A 168 23.17 4.44 0.80
N GLN A 169 24.23 5.25 0.90
CA GLN A 169 25.62 4.79 0.66
C GLN A 169 26.11 3.74 1.67
N ASN A 170 25.60 3.74 2.90
CA ASN A 170 26.14 2.92 3.99
C ASN A 170 25.45 1.55 4.16
N LEU A 171 24.50 1.18 3.28
CA LEU A 171 23.73 -0.08 3.36
C LEU A 171 24.58 -1.36 3.47
N PHE A 172 25.77 -1.37 2.86
CA PHE A 172 26.70 -2.51 2.85
C PHE A 172 28.11 -2.16 3.35
N LYS A 173 28.25 -1.14 4.20
CA LYS A 173 29.57 -0.62 4.63
C LYS A 173 30.50 -1.75 5.08
N THR A 174 31.69 -1.82 4.47
CA THR A 174 32.71 -2.81 4.78
C THR A 174 33.82 -2.25 5.68
N ASP A 175 34.50 -3.11 6.44
CA ASP A 175 35.76 -2.77 7.11
C ASP A 175 36.91 -2.67 6.10
N GLY A 176 38.08 -2.25 6.57
CA GLY A 176 39.32 -2.20 5.78
C GLY A 176 39.82 -3.56 5.26
N ASN A 177 39.17 -4.67 5.63
CA ASN A 177 39.45 -6.02 5.16
C ASN A 177 38.38 -6.53 4.16
N GLY A 178 37.40 -5.70 3.81
CA GLY A 178 36.32 -6.05 2.88
C GLY A 178 35.17 -6.85 3.50
N ASN A 179 35.12 -7.02 4.82
CA ASN A 179 33.99 -7.65 5.51
C ASN A 179 32.87 -6.64 5.69
N THR A 180 31.63 -7.01 5.36
CA THR A 180 30.46 -6.18 5.69
C THR A 180 30.37 -5.98 7.19
N THR A 181 30.36 -4.73 7.64
CA THR A 181 30.24 -4.30 9.04
C THR A 181 28.90 -3.64 9.35
N ASN A 182 28.15 -3.24 8.31
CA ASN A 182 26.81 -2.70 8.45
C ASN A 182 25.79 -3.63 7.76
N TYR A 183 24.76 -3.99 8.51
CA TYR A 183 23.65 -4.83 8.06
C TYR A 183 22.33 -4.05 8.07
N SER A 184 22.39 -2.72 7.98
CA SER A 184 21.24 -1.83 8.04
C SER A 184 20.18 -2.16 6.98
N HIS A 185 20.55 -2.74 5.84
CA HIS A 185 19.57 -3.16 4.84
C HIS A 185 18.66 -4.33 5.26
N TRP A 186 18.93 -5.07 6.36
CA TRP A 186 18.11 -6.23 6.79
C TRP A 186 17.43 -5.97 8.14
N ALA A 187 16.43 -5.09 8.14
CA ALA A 187 15.56 -4.75 9.29
C ALA A 187 16.30 -4.63 10.64
N GLY A 188 17.50 -4.03 10.64
CA GLY A 188 18.30 -3.80 11.85
C GLY A 188 18.81 -5.07 12.54
N THR A 189 19.20 -6.12 11.80
CA THR A 189 19.64 -7.45 12.28
C THR A 189 18.56 -8.37 12.84
N LYS A 190 17.28 -8.00 12.69
CA LYS A 190 16.18 -8.90 13.07
C LYS A 190 16.25 -10.18 12.24
N GLU A 191 16.02 -11.30 12.91
CA GLU A 191 15.87 -12.60 12.25
C GLU A 191 14.45 -12.69 11.65
N LEU A 192 14.37 -13.03 10.36
CA LEU A 192 13.08 -13.33 9.72
C LEU A 192 12.60 -14.72 10.14
N LEU A 193 11.51 -14.78 10.90
CA LEU A 193 10.90 -16.04 11.31
C LEU A 193 9.93 -16.53 10.23
N VAL A 194 10.06 -17.79 9.80
CA VAL A 194 9.25 -18.36 8.73
C VAL A 194 8.50 -19.59 9.21
N PHE A 195 7.17 -19.51 9.22
CA PHE A 195 6.29 -20.59 9.66
C PHE A 195 5.63 -21.28 8.47
N SER A 196 6.05 -22.50 8.15
CA SER A 196 5.62 -23.22 6.95
C SER A 196 4.20 -23.79 7.04
N GLY A 197 3.58 -23.81 8.22
CA GLY A 197 2.27 -24.40 8.46
C GLY A 197 1.63 -23.88 9.73
N CYS A 198 1.39 -22.58 9.81
CA CYS A 198 0.76 -21.97 10.97
C CYS A 198 -0.68 -22.44 11.13
N ASN A 199 -1.22 -22.26 12.33
CA ASN A 199 -2.63 -22.50 12.61
C ASN A 199 -3.52 -21.33 12.14
N MET A 200 -3.56 -21.13 10.82
CA MET A 200 -4.38 -20.13 10.14
C MET A 200 -5.05 -20.76 8.91
N GLU A 201 -6.32 -20.42 8.71
CA GLU A 201 -7.10 -20.85 7.56
C GLU A 201 -7.20 -19.73 6.52
N ASP A 202 -7.20 -20.12 5.25
CA ASP A 202 -7.43 -19.31 4.05
C ASP A 202 -6.52 -18.08 3.89
N ASN A 203 -5.34 -18.09 4.52
CA ASN A 203 -4.41 -16.99 4.40
C ASN A 203 -2.93 -17.39 4.53
N ALA A 204 -2.07 -16.57 3.92
CA ALA A 204 -0.64 -16.46 4.17
C ALA A 204 -0.30 -14.97 4.29
N TYR A 205 0.66 -14.61 5.13
CA TYR A 205 0.98 -13.20 5.34
C TYR A 205 2.42 -12.96 5.78
N PHE A 206 2.90 -11.77 5.48
CA PHE A 206 4.04 -11.13 6.15
C PHE A 206 3.55 -10.22 7.30
N SER A 207 4.24 -10.28 8.44
CA SER A 207 4.03 -9.37 9.57
C SER A 207 5.22 -8.42 9.71
N PRO A 208 5.06 -7.12 9.39
CA PRO A 208 6.11 -6.12 9.62
C PRO A 208 6.49 -5.99 11.10
N ALA A 209 5.51 -6.07 12.01
CA ALA A 209 5.72 -5.93 13.45
C ALA A 209 6.63 -7.02 14.03
N ASN A 210 6.37 -8.28 13.65
CA ASN A 210 7.14 -9.44 14.13
C ASN A 210 8.31 -9.80 13.22
N PHE A 211 8.41 -9.17 12.04
CA PHE A 211 9.32 -9.54 10.97
C PHE A 211 9.26 -11.06 10.71
N SER A 212 8.06 -11.53 10.35
CA SER A 212 7.79 -12.96 10.19
C SER A 212 6.87 -13.27 9.03
N LEU A 213 7.06 -14.44 8.43
CA LEU A 213 6.18 -15.03 7.42
C LEU A 213 5.35 -16.15 8.04
N CYS A 214 4.09 -16.20 7.68
CA CYS A 214 3.20 -17.27 8.10
C CYS A 214 2.42 -17.84 6.91
N PHE A 215 2.56 -19.15 6.70
CA PHE A 215 1.82 -19.89 5.68
C PHE A 215 0.78 -20.80 6.35
N GLY A 216 -0.49 -20.42 6.24
CA GLY A 216 -1.62 -21.22 6.72
C GLY A 216 -2.00 -22.33 5.76
N LYS A 217 -3.30 -22.67 5.75
CA LYS A 217 -3.88 -23.65 4.84
C LYS A 217 -5.17 -23.13 4.22
N ASN A 218 -5.41 -23.49 2.97
CA ASN A 218 -6.70 -23.32 2.35
C ASN A 218 -7.69 -24.34 2.96
N SER A 219 -8.75 -23.86 3.60
CA SER A 219 -9.72 -24.67 4.34
C SER A 219 -10.57 -25.54 3.42
N ALA A 220 -10.81 -25.10 2.17
CA ALA A 220 -11.66 -25.81 1.22
C ALA A 220 -11.03 -27.11 0.70
N ASN A 221 -9.70 -27.17 0.57
CA ASN A 221 -8.98 -28.30 -0.01
C ASN A 221 -7.84 -28.84 0.88
N ASN A 222 -7.62 -28.23 2.06
CA ASN A 222 -6.58 -28.57 3.03
C ASN A 222 -5.15 -28.51 2.45
N LEU A 223 -4.94 -27.67 1.43
CA LEU A 223 -3.62 -27.38 0.87
C LEU A 223 -2.90 -26.35 1.72
N HIS A 224 -1.61 -26.58 1.96
CA HIS A 224 -0.76 -25.59 2.60
C HIS A 224 -0.28 -24.55 1.59
N PHE A 225 -0.32 -23.27 1.96
CA PHE A 225 0.19 -22.19 1.09
C PHE A 225 1.68 -22.36 0.77
N ALA A 226 2.46 -22.88 1.72
CA ALA A 226 3.87 -23.22 1.54
C ALA A 226 4.15 -24.35 0.53
N GLU A 227 3.14 -25.04 -0.01
CA GLU A 227 3.32 -26.00 -1.11
C GLU A 227 3.44 -25.34 -2.48
N ASP A 228 3.10 -24.05 -2.57
CA ASP A 228 3.22 -23.26 -3.79
C ASP A 228 4.36 -22.25 -3.65
N PRO A 229 5.50 -22.46 -4.35
CA PRO A 229 6.61 -21.53 -4.30
C PRO A 229 6.26 -20.10 -4.71
N SER A 230 5.27 -19.85 -5.61
CA SER A 230 4.88 -18.48 -5.93
C SER A 230 4.26 -17.74 -4.75
N VAL A 231 3.54 -18.45 -3.86
CA VAL A 231 2.99 -17.84 -2.65
C VAL A 231 4.11 -17.54 -1.66
N ILE A 232 5.09 -18.46 -1.51
CA ILE A 232 6.29 -18.19 -0.68
C ILE A 232 7.01 -16.92 -1.15
N TYR A 233 7.20 -16.77 -2.47
CA TYR A 233 7.88 -15.59 -3.00
C TYR A 233 7.03 -14.32 -2.94
N HIS A 234 5.70 -14.43 -3.03
CA HIS A 234 4.78 -13.30 -2.84
C HIS A 234 4.91 -12.75 -1.42
N GLU A 235 4.83 -13.60 -0.37
CA GLU A 235 4.96 -13.12 1.01
C GLU A 235 6.36 -12.57 1.32
N LEU A 236 7.40 -13.14 0.69
CA LEU A 236 8.74 -12.54 0.72
C LEU A 236 8.81 -11.21 -0.05
N GLY A 237 7.98 -11.04 -1.08
CA GLY A 237 7.80 -9.78 -1.78
C GLY A 237 7.39 -8.66 -0.83
N HIS A 238 6.44 -8.92 0.08
CA HIS A 238 6.08 -7.99 1.16
C HIS A 238 7.26 -7.68 2.09
N THR A 239 8.06 -8.70 2.43
CA THR A 239 9.29 -8.51 3.21
C THR A 239 10.29 -7.58 2.50
N PHE A 240 10.50 -7.78 1.20
CA PHE A 240 11.44 -6.99 0.41
C PHE A 240 10.92 -5.57 0.16
N ALA A 241 9.62 -5.39 -0.10
CA ALA A 241 9.00 -4.07 -0.19
C ALA A 241 9.15 -3.30 1.12
N TYR A 242 8.90 -3.94 2.28
CA TYR A 242 9.12 -3.36 3.61
C TYR A 242 10.58 -2.95 3.83
N ILE A 243 11.55 -3.78 3.42
CA ILE A 243 12.98 -3.44 3.48
C ILE A 243 13.30 -2.24 2.59
N MET A 244 12.83 -2.24 1.33
CA MET A 244 13.10 -1.15 0.38
C MET A 244 12.49 0.17 0.83
N LEU A 245 11.29 0.14 1.43
CA LEU A 245 10.61 1.29 2.01
C LEU A 245 11.40 1.90 3.18
N ASN A 246 12.26 1.11 3.82
CA ASN A 246 12.95 1.49 5.03
C ASN A 246 14.48 1.54 4.91
N LEU A 247 15.02 1.58 3.69
CA LEU A 247 16.47 1.64 3.47
C LEU A 247 17.09 2.84 4.19
N ARG A 248 16.50 4.03 4.02
CA ARG A 248 16.97 5.28 4.63
C ARG A 248 16.76 5.29 6.14
N ASN A 249 15.59 4.84 6.60
CA ASN A 249 15.24 4.77 8.02
C ASN A 249 16.21 3.88 8.79
N THR A 250 16.54 2.71 8.24
CA THR A 250 17.44 1.79 8.91
C THR A 250 18.90 2.24 8.82
N ASP A 251 19.31 2.86 7.70
CA ASP A 251 20.66 3.44 7.59
C ASP A 251 20.89 4.57 8.60
N ALA A 252 19.88 5.41 8.82
CA ALA A 252 19.87 6.44 9.85
C ALA A 252 19.70 5.90 11.29
N GLY A 253 19.48 4.58 11.45
CA GLY A 253 19.33 3.93 12.76
C GLY A 253 18.00 4.23 13.46
N LEU A 254 16.95 4.54 12.69
CA LEU A 254 15.64 4.88 13.23
C LEU A 254 14.91 3.64 13.76
N ALA A 255 14.37 3.74 14.98
CA ALA A 255 13.56 2.67 15.57
C ALA A 255 12.17 2.57 14.93
N LYS A 256 11.60 3.71 14.49
CA LYS A 256 10.35 3.76 13.75
C LYS A 256 10.61 3.46 12.28
N GLN A 257 9.69 2.75 11.66
CA GLN A 257 9.78 2.27 10.29
C GLN A 257 8.48 2.62 9.56
N ALA A 258 8.59 2.98 8.30
CA ALA A 258 7.46 3.16 7.38
C ALA A 258 6.81 1.81 7.06
N ASN A 259 5.54 1.83 6.68
CA ASN A 259 4.80 0.64 6.27
C ASN A 259 3.80 0.98 5.16
N LEU A 260 3.50 0.00 4.30
CA LEU A 260 2.32 0.03 3.43
C LEU A 260 1.12 -0.46 4.28
N GLY A 261 -0.08 0.08 4.10
CA GLY A 261 -1.24 -0.26 4.93
C GLY A 261 -1.66 -1.73 4.82
N TYR A 262 -2.35 -2.28 5.84
CA TYR A 262 -2.63 -3.73 5.92
C TYR A 262 -3.91 -4.17 6.68
N LEU A 263 -4.90 -3.29 6.89
CA LEU A 263 -6.14 -3.66 7.62
C LEU A 263 -7.45 -3.51 6.83
N GLY A 264 -7.33 -3.45 5.50
CA GLY A 264 -8.44 -3.43 4.54
C GLY A 264 -7.99 -2.78 3.23
N TYR A 265 -8.93 -2.27 2.44
CA TYR A 265 -8.58 -1.58 1.21
C TYR A 265 -7.90 -0.24 1.48
N ASP A 266 -6.69 -0.05 0.95
CA ASP A 266 -6.12 1.24 0.62
C ASP A 266 -5.19 1.11 -0.60
N ASP A 267 -4.94 2.22 -1.30
CA ASP A 267 -4.10 2.21 -2.50
C ASP A 267 -2.68 1.70 -2.22
N ALA A 268 -2.12 1.99 -1.04
CA ALA A 268 -0.77 1.57 -0.67
C ALA A 268 -0.67 0.05 -0.48
N GLY A 269 -1.68 -0.56 0.15
CA GLY A 269 -1.84 -2.00 0.29
C GLY A 269 -2.01 -2.67 -1.07
N ALA A 270 -2.87 -2.13 -1.95
CA ALA A 270 -3.03 -2.64 -3.30
C ALA A 270 -1.70 -2.59 -4.10
N ILE A 271 -0.96 -1.47 -4.02
CA ILE A 271 0.38 -1.39 -4.62
C ILE A 271 1.33 -2.44 -4.01
N GLY A 272 1.27 -2.64 -2.69
CA GLY A 272 2.02 -3.67 -1.98
C GLY A 272 1.77 -5.08 -2.54
N GLU A 273 0.50 -5.46 -2.70
CA GLU A 273 0.11 -6.75 -3.30
C GLU A 273 0.60 -6.91 -4.74
N GLY A 274 0.44 -5.88 -5.56
CA GLY A 274 0.92 -5.90 -6.95
C GLY A 274 2.44 -6.01 -7.07
N VAL A 275 3.17 -5.30 -6.20
CA VAL A 275 4.63 -5.40 -6.11
C VAL A 275 5.05 -6.78 -5.61
N ALA A 276 4.35 -7.36 -4.63
CA ALA A 276 4.64 -8.70 -4.14
C ALA A 276 4.44 -9.78 -5.22
N ASP A 277 3.37 -9.67 -6.02
CA ASP A 277 3.16 -10.52 -7.19
C ASP A 277 4.31 -10.35 -8.21
N TYR A 278 4.72 -9.12 -8.49
CA TYR A 278 5.87 -8.86 -9.38
C TYR A 278 7.18 -9.44 -8.84
N LEU A 279 7.44 -9.33 -7.54
CA LEU A 279 8.63 -9.92 -6.90
C LEU A 279 8.59 -11.46 -6.94
N SER A 280 7.41 -12.07 -6.89
CA SER A 280 7.23 -13.50 -7.19
C SER A 280 7.58 -13.83 -8.65
N TYR A 281 7.14 -12.99 -9.60
CA TYR A 281 7.54 -13.09 -11.01
C TYR A 281 9.06 -12.95 -11.20
N MET A 282 9.75 -12.08 -10.47
CA MET A 282 11.21 -11.95 -10.58
C MET A 282 11.96 -13.27 -10.33
N ILE A 283 11.48 -14.07 -9.36
CA ILE A 283 12.13 -15.32 -8.96
C ILE A 283 11.66 -16.52 -9.81
N THR A 284 10.40 -16.51 -10.23
CA THR A 284 9.76 -17.63 -10.95
C THR A 284 9.79 -17.47 -12.47
N GLN A 285 9.75 -16.23 -12.95
CA GLN A 285 9.49 -15.82 -14.34
C GLN A 285 8.18 -16.40 -14.90
N ARG A 286 7.24 -16.74 -14.02
CA ARG A 286 5.90 -17.23 -14.37
C ARG A 286 4.90 -16.08 -14.27
N THR A 287 3.98 -16.02 -15.23
CA THR A 287 2.95 -14.98 -15.30
C THR A 287 1.71 -15.30 -14.45
N HIS A 288 1.87 -16.12 -13.40
CA HIS A 288 0.81 -16.46 -12.45
C HIS A 288 1.36 -16.64 -11.03
N VAL A 289 0.51 -16.31 -10.05
CA VAL A 289 0.73 -16.56 -8.63
C VAL A 289 -0.38 -17.45 -8.08
N GLY A 290 0.01 -18.49 -7.34
CA GLY A 290 -0.91 -19.25 -6.49
C GLY A 290 -1.72 -20.34 -7.18
N GLU A 291 -1.34 -20.81 -8.36
CA GLU A 291 -2.11 -21.78 -9.16
C GLU A 291 -2.34 -23.13 -8.47
N TRP A 292 -1.65 -23.42 -7.37
CA TRP A 292 -1.94 -24.58 -6.53
C TRP A 292 -2.70 -24.20 -5.27
N ALA A 293 -2.10 -23.35 -4.43
CA ALA A 293 -2.57 -23.17 -3.06
C ALA A 293 -3.81 -22.29 -2.91
N MET A 294 -4.07 -21.37 -3.85
CA MET A 294 -5.16 -20.38 -3.75
C MET A 294 -6.50 -20.88 -4.33
N GLY A 295 -6.68 -22.19 -4.49
CA GLY A 295 -7.90 -22.76 -5.06
C GLY A 295 -7.76 -23.22 -6.50
N PHE A 296 -6.57 -23.69 -6.88
CA PHE A 296 -6.19 -24.07 -8.25
C PHE A 296 -6.10 -22.88 -9.21
N TYR A 297 -6.17 -23.13 -10.52
CA TYR A 297 -6.07 -22.10 -11.56
C TYR A 297 -7.16 -21.02 -11.44
N ASP A 298 -8.38 -21.42 -11.07
CA ASP A 298 -9.55 -20.52 -10.93
C ASP A 298 -9.55 -19.71 -9.61
N GLY A 299 -8.46 -19.74 -8.84
CA GLY A 299 -8.21 -18.84 -7.70
C GLY A 299 -6.82 -18.19 -7.77
N SER A 300 -6.14 -18.32 -8.92
CA SER A 300 -4.81 -17.74 -9.13
C SER A 300 -4.92 -16.31 -9.65
N ARG A 301 -3.81 -15.55 -9.54
CA ARG A 301 -3.72 -14.19 -10.09
C ARG A 301 -2.79 -14.16 -11.31
N PRO A 302 -3.25 -13.72 -12.48
CA PRO A 302 -2.39 -13.47 -13.63
C PRO A 302 -1.51 -12.23 -13.40
N LEU A 303 -0.39 -12.17 -14.13
CA LEU A 303 0.55 -11.04 -14.15
C LEU A 303 0.59 -10.33 -15.51
N SER A 304 -0.33 -10.69 -16.42
CA SER A 304 -0.40 -10.17 -17.79
C SER A 304 -1.84 -10.21 -18.30
N GLU A 305 -2.25 -9.16 -19.01
CA GLU A 305 -3.61 -8.98 -19.52
C GLU A 305 -3.99 -10.00 -20.61
N ASP A 306 -3.02 -10.65 -21.24
CA ASP A 306 -3.27 -11.67 -22.26
C ASP A 306 -3.57 -13.05 -21.68
N ASP A 307 -3.63 -13.18 -20.34
CA ASP A 307 -4.02 -14.42 -19.72
C ASP A 307 -5.50 -14.77 -20.00
N PRO A 308 -5.82 -16.03 -20.39
CA PRO A 308 -7.18 -16.44 -20.70
C PRO A 308 -8.19 -16.35 -19.55
N ILE A 309 -7.74 -16.14 -18.31
CA ILE A 309 -8.63 -15.93 -17.16
C ILE A 309 -9.34 -14.58 -17.22
N HIS A 310 -8.75 -13.59 -17.91
CA HIS A 310 -9.39 -12.32 -18.12
C HIS A 310 -10.63 -12.41 -19.04
N ALA A 311 -11.48 -11.38 -18.98
CA ALA A 311 -12.59 -11.26 -19.92
C ALA A 311 -12.08 -11.15 -21.38
N ALA A 312 -12.83 -11.69 -22.34
CA ALA A 312 -12.38 -11.92 -23.72
C ALA A 312 -11.95 -10.67 -24.53
N ASN A 313 -12.12 -9.46 -24.00
CA ASN A 313 -11.77 -8.18 -24.61
C ASN A 313 -10.57 -7.49 -23.93
N ILE A 314 -9.93 -8.15 -22.97
CA ILE A 314 -8.73 -7.67 -22.28
C ILE A 314 -7.52 -8.31 -22.94
N SER A 315 -6.49 -7.50 -23.23
CA SER A 315 -5.21 -7.99 -23.77
C SER A 315 -4.10 -6.96 -23.58
N THR A 316 -2.88 -7.31 -24.00
CA THR A 316 -1.71 -6.43 -24.00
C THR A 316 -1.73 -5.35 -25.09
N ALA A 317 -2.76 -5.30 -25.96
CA ALA A 317 -2.91 -4.24 -26.94
C ALA A 317 -3.25 -2.91 -26.27
N ASP A 318 -2.67 -1.81 -26.76
CA ASP A 318 -2.78 -0.48 -26.16
C ASP A 318 -4.24 -0.06 -25.90
N ASP A 319 -5.21 -0.41 -26.74
CA ASP A 319 -6.62 -0.04 -26.57
C ASP A 319 -7.47 -1.06 -25.77
N GLN A 320 -6.87 -2.18 -25.35
CA GLN A 320 -7.56 -3.31 -24.68
C GLN A 320 -7.06 -3.57 -23.25
N ARG A 321 -5.99 -2.91 -22.81
CA ARG A 321 -5.56 -2.95 -21.41
C ARG A 321 -6.64 -2.36 -20.50
N LEU A 322 -6.92 -3.05 -19.39
CA LEU A 322 -7.69 -2.49 -18.29
C LEU A 322 -6.89 -1.35 -17.64
N ALA A 323 -7.54 -0.23 -17.41
CA ALA A 323 -6.91 0.98 -16.88
C ALA A 323 -7.45 1.31 -15.49
N TYR A 324 -6.69 2.07 -14.71
CA TYR A 324 -7.17 2.76 -13.54
C TYR A 324 -8.12 3.89 -13.98
N PRO A 325 -9.31 4.05 -13.39
CA PRO A 325 -9.83 3.31 -12.22
C PRO A 325 -10.71 2.10 -12.54
N GLN A 326 -10.95 1.76 -13.81
CA GLN A 326 -11.82 0.64 -14.21
C GLN A 326 -11.36 -0.72 -13.69
N TYR A 327 -10.05 -0.89 -13.46
CA TYR A 327 -9.49 -2.09 -12.84
C TYR A 327 -9.93 -2.27 -11.38
N LEU A 328 -10.27 -1.18 -10.68
CA LEU A 328 -10.66 -1.30 -9.28
C LEU A 328 -11.96 -2.09 -9.15
N SER A 329 -11.96 -3.00 -8.19
CA SER A 329 -12.96 -4.02 -7.92
C SER A 329 -13.15 -5.08 -9.01
N TYR A 330 -12.14 -5.31 -9.87
CA TYR A 330 -12.16 -6.36 -10.89
C TYR A 330 -11.42 -7.61 -10.42
N ASP A 331 -12.15 -8.70 -10.18
CA ASP A 331 -11.58 -10.04 -10.01
C ASP A 331 -11.60 -10.77 -11.37
N PRO A 332 -10.44 -11.16 -11.94
CA PRO A 332 -10.41 -11.95 -13.17
C PRO A 332 -11.15 -13.30 -13.07
N ASN A 333 -11.25 -13.89 -11.88
CA ASN A 333 -11.95 -15.15 -11.65
C ASN A 333 -13.48 -14.97 -11.63
N PHE A 334 -13.95 -13.78 -11.23
CA PHE A 334 -15.37 -13.44 -11.14
C PHE A 334 -15.65 -12.05 -11.77
N PRO A 335 -15.41 -11.88 -13.08
CA PRO A 335 -15.33 -10.55 -13.73
C PRO A 335 -16.66 -9.78 -13.80
N THR A 336 -17.77 -10.39 -13.34
CA THR A 336 -19.09 -9.79 -13.32
C THR A 336 -19.53 -9.30 -11.93
N GLU A 337 -18.80 -9.65 -10.88
CA GLU A 337 -19.11 -9.26 -9.50
C GLU A 337 -18.04 -8.27 -9.01
N PRO A 338 -18.41 -7.06 -8.57
CA PRO A 338 -17.46 -6.13 -8.00
C PRO A 338 -16.97 -6.66 -6.64
N LEU A 339 -15.65 -6.66 -6.44
CA LEU A 339 -15.01 -7.06 -5.18
C LEU A 339 -13.97 -6.03 -4.77
N GLU A 340 -14.20 -5.28 -3.69
CA GLU A 340 -13.19 -4.37 -3.14
C GLU A 340 -12.16 -5.19 -2.34
N ASP A 341 -10.97 -5.36 -2.92
CA ASP A 341 -9.90 -6.17 -2.33
C ASP A 341 -8.53 -5.74 -2.88
N ILE A 342 -7.56 -5.59 -1.99
CA ILE A 342 -6.21 -5.11 -2.35
C ILE A 342 -5.43 -6.07 -3.25
N HIS A 343 -5.67 -7.38 -3.15
CA HIS A 343 -4.94 -8.39 -3.93
C HIS A 343 -5.34 -8.31 -5.40
N TYR A 344 -6.64 -8.14 -5.67
CA TYR A 344 -7.12 -8.01 -7.03
C TYR A 344 -6.85 -6.63 -7.61
N ASP A 345 -7.13 -5.56 -6.87
CA ASP A 345 -6.88 -4.20 -7.32
C ASP A 345 -5.38 -3.93 -7.53
N GLY A 346 -4.53 -4.57 -6.73
CA GLY A 346 -3.08 -4.52 -6.86
C GLY A 346 -2.52 -5.10 -8.15
N GLN A 347 -3.26 -5.97 -8.85
CA GLN A 347 -2.79 -6.56 -10.10
C GLN A 347 -2.52 -5.49 -11.17
N ILE A 348 -3.18 -4.33 -11.14
CA ILE A 348 -2.83 -3.25 -12.06
C ILE A 348 -1.35 -2.83 -11.95
N ALA A 349 -0.80 -2.81 -10.73
CA ALA A 349 0.61 -2.53 -10.52
C ALA A 349 1.48 -3.70 -10.99
N SER A 350 1.12 -4.94 -10.70
CA SER A 350 1.90 -6.10 -11.16
C SER A 350 1.99 -6.17 -12.69
N HIS A 351 0.88 -5.93 -13.39
CA HIS A 351 0.81 -5.92 -14.84
C HIS A 351 1.65 -4.77 -15.43
N TYR A 352 1.53 -3.56 -14.88
CA TYR A 352 2.36 -2.43 -15.30
C TYR A 352 3.86 -2.74 -15.14
N LEU A 353 4.27 -3.33 -14.02
CA LEU A 353 5.68 -3.65 -13.75
C LEU A 353 6.21 -4.72 -14.72
N VAL A 354 5.39 -5.72 -15.08
CA VAL A 354 5.73 -6.69 -16.13
C VAL A 354 5.86 -6.00 -17.49
N ALA A 355 4.90 -5.16 -17.88
CA ALA A 355 4.97 -4.44 -19.15
C ALA A 355 6.16 -3.46 -19.21
N LEU A 356 6.52 -2.80 -18.11
CA LEU A 356 7.72 -1.96 -18.04
C LEU A 356 9.00 -2.81 -18.16
N THR A 357 9.01 -4.03 -17.62
CA THR A 357 10.11 -4.99 -17.83
C THR A 357 10.28 -5.29 -19.32
N GLU A 358 9.20 -5.56 -20.03
CA GLU A 358 9.21 -5.82 -21.48
C GLU A 358 9.59 -4.56 -22.29
N GLN A 359 9.18 -3.38 -21.82
CA GLN A 359 9.57 -2.11 -22.41
C GLN A 359 11.07 -1.85 -22.25
N LEU A 360 11.68 -2.18 -21.11
CA LEU A 360 13.12 -2.14 -20.92
C LEU A 360 13.86 -3.13 -21.84
N MET A 361 13.33 -4.35 -21.99
CA MET A 361 13.91 -5.34 -22.91
C MET A 361 13.94 -4.82 -24.36
N SER A 362 12.85 -4.19 -24.81
CA SER A 362 12.71 -3.70 -26.18
C SER A 362 13.45 -2.38 -26.43
N SER A 363 13.24 -1.35 -25.60
CA SER A 363 13.84 -0.02 -25.77
C SER A 363 15.32 0.03 -25.41
N CYS A 364 15.74 -0.71 -24.39
CA CYS A 364 17.13 -0.75 -23.92
C CYS A 364 17.91 -1.97 -24.41
N SER A 365 17.33 -2.81 -25.28
CA SER A 365 17.96 -4.06 -25.76
C SER A 365 18.50 -4.91 -24.60
N GLN A 366 17.78 -4.94 -23.48
CA GLN A 366 18.17 -5.68 -22.28
C GLN A 366 17.69 -7.13 -22.37
N THR A 367 18.47 -8.05 -21.80
CA THR A 367 17.98 -9.40 -21.52
C THR A 367 16.90 -9.36 -20.44
N GLN A 368 16.03 -10.37 -20.38
CA GLN A 368 15.00 -10.45 -19.34
C GLN A 368 15.60 -10.36 -17.93
N THR A 369 16.72 -11.03 -17.66
CA THR A 369 17.43 -10.94 -16.37
C THR A 369 17.89 -9.52 -16.04
N GLN A 370 18.40 -8.78 -17.03
CA GLN A 370 18.83 -7.40 -16.83
C GLN A 370 17.63 -6.48 -16.58
N ALA A 371 16.55 -6.64 -17.35
CA ALA A 371 15.32 -5.86 -17.18
C ALA A 371 14.67 -6.12 -15.80
N ILE A 372 14.60 -7.38 -15.36
CA ILE A 372 14.13 -7.76 -14.02
C ILE A 372 15.00 -7.11 -12.92
N SER A 373 16.32 -7.17 -13.04
CA SER A 373 17.24 -6.51 -12.08
C SER A 373 17.04 -5.00 -12.03
N ASN A 374 16.82 -4.37 -13.19
CA ASN A 374 16.55 -2.94 -13.30
C ASN A 374 15.17 -2.53 -12.77
N MET A 375 14.18 -3.41 -12.81
CA MET A 375 12.91 -3.14 -12.14
C MET A 375 13.06 -3.14 -10.62
N LEU A 376 13.86 -4.05 -10.05
CA LEU A 376 14.17 -4.00 -8.62
C LEU A 376 14.96 -2.73 -8.25
N TYR A 377 15.83 -2.25 -9.14
CA TYR A 377 16.50 -0.96 -8.97
C TYR A 377 15.47 0.19 -8.87
N LEU A 378 14.54 0.25 -9.81
CA LEU A 378 13.48 1.26 -9.81
C LEU A 378 12.60 1.18 -8.57
N LEU A 379 12.24 -0.03 -8.12
CA LEU A 379 11.47 -0.22 -6.89
C LEU A 379 12.27 0.21 -5.64
N ALA A 380 13.57 -0.09 -5.58
CA ALA A 380 14.42 0.33 -4.45
C ALA A 380 14.56 1.85 -4.35
N GLU A 381 14.70 2.55 -5.48
CA GLU A 381 14.68 4.01 -5.53
C GLU A 381 13.32 4.57 -5.11
N THR A 382 12.25 4.03 -5.69
CA THR A 382 10.87 4.50 -5.46
C THR A 382 10.46 4.36 -3.99
N PHE A 383 10.64 3.17 -3.42
CA PHE A 383 10.30 2.93 -2.02
C PHE A 383 11.26 3.64 -1.06
N GLY A 384 12.56 3.71 -1.39
CA GLY A 384 13.54 4.43 -0.57
C GLY A 384 13.21 5.92 -0.45
N TYR A 385 12.66 6.53 -1.50
CA TYR A 385 12.21 7.93 -1.52
C TYR A 385 10.91 8.10 -0.72
N LEU A 386 9.88 7.30 -1.04
CA LEU A 386 8.55 7.44 -0.44
C LEU A 386 8.52 7.12 1.06
N GLY A 387 9.32 6.14 1.50
CA GLY A 387 9.34 5.70 2.89
C GLY A 387 10.31 6.47 3.80
N ASP A 388 10.96 7.52 3.30
CA ASP A 388 12.01 8.22 4.05
C ASP A 388 11.44 9.07 5.20
N LEU A 389 11.60 8.59 6.43
CA LEU A 389 11.24 9.32 7.66
C LEU A 389 12.36 10.28 8.11
N THR A 390 13.53 10.25 7.48
CA THR A 390 14.56 11.28 7.67
C THR A 390 14.26 12.54 6.87
N THR A 391 13.25 12.48 5.99
CA THR A 391 12.75 13.55 5.11
C THR A 391 13.70 14.02 4.01
N TYR A 392 14.92 13.51 3.92
CA TYR A 392 15.88 13.96 2.90
C TYR A 392 15.49 13.52 1.48
N GLY A 393 14.80 12.39 1.34
CA GLY A 393 14.39 11.78 0.09
C GLY A 393 15.55 11.15 -0.70
N ASN A 394 16.71 11.81 -0.74
CA ASN A 394 17.88 11.36 -1.50
C ASN A 394 19.21 11.57 -0.78
N ASP A 395 20.18 10.71 -1.13
CA ASP A 395 21.59 10.87 -0.82
C ASP A 395 22.29 11.76 -1.84
N TYR A 396 23.25 12.52 -1.31
CA TYR A 396 24.15 13.35 -2.08
C TYR A 396 25.24 12.50 -2.77
N ILE A 397 25.64 12.88 -4.00
CA ILE A 397 26.72 12.23 -4.76
C ILE A 397 28.01 12.19 -3.93
N ALA A 398 28.61 11.00 -3.77
CA ALA A 398 29.84 10.78 -3.01
C ALA A 398 30.89 11.90 -3.22
N GLY A 399 31.21 12.64 -2.15
CA GLY A 399 32.36 13.55 -2.10
C GLY A 399 32.10 15.05 -2.02
N GLN A 400 30.85 15.54 -1.98
CA GLN A 400 30.58 16.90 -1.50
C GLN A 400 29.66 16.85 -0.28
N ALA A 401 29.96 17.69 0.72
CA ALA A 401 29.14 17.76 1.92
C ALA A 401 27.79 18.41 1.58
N LEU A 402 26.72 17.97 2.24
CA LEU A 402 25.50 18.75 2.40
C LEU A 402 25.94 20.12 2.94
N THR A 403 25.98 21.12 2.07
CA THR A 403 26.15 22.50 2.54
C THR A 403 24.81 23.08 2.98
N ASN A 404 23.69 22.37 2.78
CA ASN A 404 22.38 22.61 3.39
C ASN A 404 21.61 21.30 3.58
N SER A 405 21.12 21.07 4.79
CA SER A 405 20.28 19.97 5.27
C SER A 405 18.81 20.15 4.85
N THR A 406 18.51 20.12 3.55
CA THR A 406 17.15 20.37 3.07
C THR A 406 16.35 19.07 3.00
N SER A 407 15.27 19.00 3.76
CA SER A 407 14.19 18.01 3.56
C SER A 407 13.64 18.13 2.14
N MET A 408 13.13 17.04 1.57
CA MET A 408 12.49 16.96 0.26
C MET A 408 11.14 16.22 0.29
N VAL A 409 10.87 15.44 1.34
CA VAL A 409 9.69 14.58 1.45
C VAL A 409 9.20 14.43 2.90
N ASN A 410 7.94 14.03 3.06
CA ASN A 410 7.33 13.55 4.29
C ASN A 410 7.27 14.56 5.45
N LEU A 411 7.28 15.87 5.19
CA LEU A 411 7.24 16.97 6.19
C LEU A 411 8.26 16.89 7.37
N ASP A 412 9.00 17.97 7.59
CA ASP A 412 9.82 18.25 8.79
C ASP A 412 10.92 17.21 9.14
N GLY A 413 12.16 17.52 8.78
CA GLY A 413 13.33 16.67 9.06
C GLY A 413 13.80 16.61 10.51
N ASP A 414 13.24 17.43 11.40
CA ASP A 414 13.66 17.45 12.81
C ASP A 414 12.80 16.54 13.71
N ASN A 415 11.66 16.01 13.21
CA ASN A 415 10.75 15.16 14.00
C ASN A 415 10.18 13.94 13.24
N ILE A 416 10.71 12.75 13.58
CA ILE A 416 10.27 11.45 13.05
C ILE A 416 8.80 11.11 13.29
N ASP A 417 8.23 11.55 14.41
CA ASP A 417 6.82 11.26 14.70
C ASP A 417 5.92 12.04 13.75
N ASN A 418 6.34 13.23 13.34
CA ASN A 418 5.66 14.04 12.35
C ASN A 418 5.75 13.40 10.97
N ALA A 419 6.95 13.03 10.52
CA ALA A 419 7.12 12.38 9.22
C ALA A 419 6.33 11.06 9.10
N ALA A 420 6.27 10.29 10.18
CA ALA A 420 5.48 9.06 10.20
C ALA A 420 3.97 9.32 10.19
N LEU A 421 3.49 10.36 10.87
CA LEU A 421 2.09 10.79 10.77
C LEU A 421 1.77 11.25 9.35
N TRP A 422 2.71 11.95 8.71
CA TRP A 422 2.57 12.45 7.36
C TRP A 422 2.34 11.33 6.35
N LEU A 423 3.24 10.35 6.37
CA LEU A 423 3.19 9.18 5.51
C LEU A 423 1.98 8.27 5.80
N ARG A 424 1.48 8.27 7.03
CA ARG A 424 0.29 7.48 7.40
C ARG A 424 -1.01 8.18 7.02
N ALA A 425 -1.11 9.49 7.26
CA ALA A 425 -2.39 10.21 7.30
C ALA A 425 -2.48 11.36 6.31
N ALA A 426 -1.63 12.37 6.44
CA ALA A 426 -1.78 13.62 5.70
C ALA A 426 -1.52 13.44 4.20
N ASN A 427 -0.45 12.73 3.83
CA ASN A 427 -0.11 12.44 2.45
C ASN A 427 0.41 11.01 2.24
N PRO A 428 -0.39 9.97 2.53
CA PRO A 428 0.03 8.59 2.30
C PRO A 428 0.33 8.27 0.84
N ILE A 429 1.12 7.21 0.66
CA ILE A 429 1.39 6.58 -0.63
C ILE A 429 0.07 6.14 -1.26
N ASN A 430 -0.12 6.48 -2.53
CA ASN A 430 -1.25 6.07 -3.35
C ASN A 430 -0.78 5.81 -4.78
N PHE A 431 -1.68 5.37 -5.68
CA PHE A 431 -1.28 5.06 -7.05
C PHE A 431 -0.65 6.26 -7.78
N ARG A 432 -1.10 7.49 -7.52
CA ARG A 432 -0.50 8.70 -8.11
C ARG A 432 0.95 8.88 -7.64
N THR A 433 1.18 8.94 -6.33
CA THR A 433 2.50 9.25 -5.76
C THR A 433 3.52 8.15 -6.04
N PHE A 434 3.08 6.88 -6.00
CA PHE A 434 3.92 5.75 -6.37
C PHE A 434 4.36 5.81 -7.83
N PHE A 435 3.41 5.95 -8.77
CA PHE A 435 3.74 5.94 -10.19
C PHE A 435 4.43 7.22 -10.67
N GLN A 436 4.20 8.38 -10.03
CA GLN A 436 4.98 9.59 -10.26
C GLN A 436 6.45 9.39 -9.87
N THR A 437 6.70 8.82 -8.69
CA THR A 437 8.06 8.55 -8.19
C THR A 437 8.75 7.48 -9.02
N LEU A 438 8.05 6.40 -9.39
CA LEU A 438 8.56 5.38 -10.28
C LEU A 438 8.91 5.96 -11.66
N ALA A 439 8.06 6.83 -12.22
CA ALA A 439 8.31 7.50 -13.49
C ALA A 439 9.52 8.44 -13.40
N ARG A 440 9.67 9.19 -12.30
CA ARG A 440 10.84 10.02 -11.99
C ARG A 440 12.13 9.22 -12.08
N TYR A 441 12.27 8.13 -11.34
CA TYR A 441 13.50 7.34 -11.39
C TYR A 441 13.67 6.61 -12.72
N THR A 442 12.58 6.17 -13.36
CA THR A 442 12.63 5.58 -14.71
C THR A 442 13.21 6.57 -15.72
N TYR A 443 12.74 7.82 -15.68
CA TYR A 443 13.25 8.89 -16.53
C TYR A 443 14.71 9.21 -16.21
N LEU A 444 15.05 9.45 -14.94
CA LEU A 444 16.40 9.85 -14.52
C LEU A 444 17.45 8.77 -14.87
N ILE A 445 17.09 7.49 -14.75
CA ILE A 445 18.01 6.37 -14.98
C ILE A 445 18.08 5.99 -16.48
N PHE A 446 16.94 5.85 -17.16
CA PHE A 446 16.88 5.21 -18.48
C PHE A 446 16.66 6.16 -19.67
N ASN A 447 16.33 7.43 -19.45
CA ASN A 447 16.20 8.40 -20.54
C ASN A 447 17.57 8.78 -21.17
N THR A 448 18.69 8.37 -20.56
CA THR A 448 20.04 8.61 -21.08
C THR A 448 20.73 7.32 -21.51
N ASN A 449 21.71 7.43 -22.41
CA ASN A 449 22.30 6.28 -23.10
C ASN A 449 23.14 5.33 -22.21
N SER A 450 23.53 5.73 -21.00
CA SER A 450 24.52 5.01 -20.19
C SER A 450 23.98 3.77 -19.48
N GLN A 451 22.73 3.78 -18.99
CA GLN A 451 22.10 2.64 -18.30
C GLN A 451 21.16 1.80 -19.19
N CYS A 452 20.93 2.26 -20.43
CA CYS A 452 19.98 1.65 -21.38
C CYS A 452 20.71 0.94 -22.56
N ASN A 453 21.90 0.36 -22.32
CA ASN A 453 22.77 -0.29 -23.33
C ASN A 453 22.97 0.51 -24.63
N GLY A 454 23.07 1.84 -24.54
CA GLY A 454 23.18 2.74 -25.70
C GLY A 454 21.86 3.09 -26.40
N GLY A 455 20.73 2.55 -25.95
CA GLY A 455 19.38 3.03 -26.25
C GLY A 455 18.92 4.11 -25.26
N ALA A 456 17.63 4.47 -25.31
CA ALA A 456 17.01 5.36 -24.33
C ALA A 456 15.52 5.02 -24.18
N LEU A 457 15.01 5.11 -22.97
CA LEU A 457 13.58 5.07 -22.70
C LEU A 457 13.05 6.50 -22.62
N SER A 458 12.47 6.98 -23.72
CA SER A 458 12.05 8.38 -23.84
C SER A 458 10.91 8.73 -22.87
N LYS A 459 10.82 10.01 -22.50
CA LYS A 459 9.70 10.54 -21.69
C LYS A 459 8.33 10.13 -22.26
N ASP A 460 8.14 10.29 -23.57
CA ASP A 460 6.87 9.95 -24.22
C ASP A 460 6.56 8.44 -24.12
N THR A 461 7.57 7.57 -24.20
CA THR A 461 7.37 6.12 -24.02
C THR A 461 6.95 5.78 -22.59
N ILE A 462 7.55 6.42 -21.59
CA ILE A 462 7.19 6.25 -20.17
C ILE A 462 5.75 6.70 -19.94
N GLU A 463 5.40 7.89 -20.43
CA GLU A 463 4.07 8.48 -20.27
C GLU A 463 2.99 7.67 -21.00
N GLN A 464 3.26 7.19 -22.22
CA GLN A 464 2.33 6.34 -22.97
C GLN A 464 2.07 5.01 -22.26
N LEU A 465 3.10 4.37 -21.72
CA LEU A 465 2.91 3.13 -20.96
C LEU A 465 2.09 3.39 -19.69
N LEU A 466 2.34 4.48 -18.95
CA LEU A 466 1.51 4.85 -17.80
C LEU A 466 0.06 5.13 -18.21
N ASP A 467 -0.16 5.88 -19.28
CA ASP A 467 -1.49 6.21 -19.76
C ASP A 467 -2.26 4.98 -20.24
N ASN A 468 -1.59 4.01 -20.87
CA ASN A 468 -2.19 2.74 -21.29
C ASN A 468 -2.87 1.98 -20.14
N TYR A 469 -2.36 2.16 -18.91
CA TYR A 469 -2.89 1.63 -17.66
C TYR A 469 -3.69 2.66 -16.84
N GLY A 470 -3.92 3.88 -17.34
CA GLY A 470 -4.60 4.94 -16.59
C GLY A 470 -3.82 5.49 -15.40
N LEU A 471 -2.50 5.28 -15.36
CA LEU A 471 -1.63 5.62 -14.22
C LEU A 471 -0.87 6.95 -14.41
N LEU A 472 -1.09 7.68 -15.52
CA LEU A 472 -0.51 9.01 -15.76
C LEU A 472 -1.31 10.10 -15.00
N LEU A 473 -1.39 9.93 -13.68
CA LEU A 473 -2.28 10.65 -12.76
C LEU A 473 -1.72 12.02 -12.30
N PHE A 474 -0.43 12.25 -12.52
CA PHE A 474 0.31 13.45 -12.13
C PHE A 474 0.53 14.40 -13.31
N ASP A 475 0.89 15.66 -13.04
CA ASP A 475 1.15 16.69 -14.06
C ASP A 475 2.62 17.00 -14.30
N ASP A 476 3.51 16.58 -13.40
CA ASP A 476 4.95 16.60 -13.58
C ASP A 476 5.65 15.50 -12.75
N TYR A 477 6.95 15.37 -12.98
CA TYR A 477 7.79 14.35 -12.36
C TYR A 477 8.28 14.72 -10.95
N ASN A 478 7.88 15.86 -10.38
CA ASN A 478 8.23 16.32 -9.02
C ASN A 478 9.72 16.08 -8.69
N LEU A 479 10.62 16.76 -9.41
CA LEU A 479 12.07 16.50 -9.35
C LEU A 479 12.74 17.15 -8.13
N ASP A 480 12.15 18.22 -7.62
CA ASP A 480 12.59 19.06 -6.53
C ASP A 480 11.95 18.70 -5.17
N GLY A 481 10.91 17.86 -5.16
CA GLY A 481 10.25 17.42 -3.94
C GLY A 481 9.22 18.44 -3.43
N ASN A 482 8.70 18.19 -2.24
CA ASN A 482 7.55 18.91 -1.69
C ASN A 482 7.91 19.77 -0.46
N ASP A 483 9.19 20.02 -0.20
CA ASP A 483 9.56 20.81 0.98
C ASP A 483 9.31 22.32 0.79
N ALA A 484 9.10 23.03 1.91
CA ALA A 484 8.77 24.45 1.90
C ALA A 484 9.84 25.37 1.28
N THR A 485 11.09 24.91 1.16
CA THR A 485 12.22 25.72 0.68
C THR A 485 12.57 25.43 -0.79
N ASN A 486 12.54 24.17 -1.22
CA ASN A 486 12.99 23.77 -2.55
C ASN A 486 11.88 23.27 -3.47
N GLY A 487 10.67 23.01 -2.97
CA GLY A 487 9.55 22.76 -3.86
C GLY A 487 9.28 23.97 -4.78
N HIS A 488 8.77 23.68 -5.98
CA HIS A 488 8.51 24.67 -7.04
C HIS A 488 9.75 25.31 -7.70
N LEU A 489 10.95 24.79 -7.46
CA LEU A 489 12.18 25.27 -8.11
C LEU A 489 12.42 24.65 -9.50
N THR A 490 12.08 23.38 -9.69
CA THR A 490 12.38 22.63 -10.92
C THR A 490 11.21 21.79 -11.37
N ARG A 491 10.67 22.12 -12.54
CA ARG A 491 9.52 21.42 -13.10
C ARG A 491 9.82 20.68 -14.40
N LEU A 492 9.55 19.37 -14.40
CA LEU A 492 9.52 18.54 -15.60
C LEU A 492 8.08 18.11 -15.89
N ALA A 493 7.35 18.89 -16.69
CA ALA A 493 5.93 18.64 -16.97
C ALA A 493 5.67 17.41 -17.84
N VAL A 494 4.53 16.75 -17.59
CA VAL A 494 3.97 15.70 -18.43
C VAL A 494 3.54 16.27 -19.79
N THR A 495 3.74 15.51 -20.87
CA THR A 495 3.22 15.92 -22.18
C THR A 495 1.72 15.68 -22.21
N ALA A 496 0.91 16.75 -22.18
CA ALA A 496 -0.56 16.64 -22.10
C ALA A 496 -1.19 15.76 -23.20
N ALA A 497 -0.58 15.70 -24.39
CA ALA A 497 -1.06 14.87 -25.50
C ALA A 497 -0.90 13.35 -25.28
N ASN A 498 -0.03 12.94 -24.35
CA ASN A 498 0.14 11.52 -24.01
C ASN A 498 -0.95 11.01 -23.07
N ARG A 499 -1.77 11.89 -22.48
CA ARG A 499 -2.87 11.50 -21.59
C ARG A 499 -4.16 11.28 -22.40
N VAL A 500 -4.35 10.07 -22.91
CA VAL A 500 -5.49 9.69 -23.77
C VAL A 500 -6.52 8.88 -22.99
N LYS A 501 -6.08 7.96 -22.14
CA LYS A 501 -6.95 7.06 -21.37
C LYS A 501 -7.11 7.45 -19.92
N THR A 502 -6.10 8.08 -19.31
CA THR A 502 -6.14 8.40 -17.89
C THR A 502 -7.25 9.39 -17.58
N GLU A 503 -8.24 8.95 -16.81
CA GLU A 503 -9.38 9.77 -16.44
C GLU A 503 -9.11 10.52 -15.14
N ARG A 504 -9.32 11.85 -15.14
CA ARG A 504 -9.20 12.69 -13.93
C ARG A 504 -10.39 13.63 -13.81
N THR A 505 -10.75 13.96 -12.59
CA THR A 505 -11.88 14.87 -12.26
C THR A 505 -11.53 15.76 -11.08
N THR A 506 -12.36 16.76 -10.78
CA THR A 506 -12.10 17.74 -9.71
C THR A 506 -12.74 17.34 -8.38
N LYS A 507 -12.10 17.75 -7.28
CA LYS A 507 -12.57 17.51 -5.91
C LYS A 507 -13.94 18.12 -5.62
N GLU A 508 -14.31 19.19 -6.33
CA GLU A 508 -15.60 19.87 -6.17
C GLU A 508 -16.82 19.03 -6.56
N LEU A 509 -16.63 17.95 -7.32
CA LEU A 509 -17.72 17.03 -7.67
C LEU A 509 -17.97 15.96 -6.61
N LEU A 510 -17.11 15.87 -5.59
CA LEU A 510 -17.30 15.01 -4.42
C LEU A 510 -18.17 15.75 -3.38
N SER A 511 -19.21 15.07 -2.90
CA SER A 511 -20.15 15.63 -1.91
C SER A 511 -20.72 14.53 -1.02
N LEU A 512 -21.58 14.88 -0.06
CA LEU A 512 -22.50 13.90 0.55
C LEU A 512 -23.67 13.63 -0.39
N ASP A 513 -24.27 12.43 -0.30
CA ASP A 513 -25.42 12.04 -1.12
C ASP A 513 -26.52 13.11 -1.12
N PRO A 514 -26.82 13.71 -2.28
CA PRO A 514 -27.76 14.82 -2.38
C PRO A 514 -29.23 14.36 -2.39
N SER A 515 -29.49 13.05 -2.35
CA SER A 515 -30.84 12.51 -2.40
C SER A 515 -31.66 12.95 -1.19
N ASN A 516 -32.94 13.27 -1.41
CA ASN A 516 -33.83 13.70 -0.33
C ASN A 516 -33.90 12.63 0.78
N ASN A 517 -33.62 13.04 2.03
CA ASN A 517 -33.56 12.17 3.21
C ASN A 517 -32.45 11.10 3.17
N ALA A 518 -31.44 11.24 2.30
CA ALA A 518 -30.25 10.41 2.41
C ALA A 518 -29.59 10.64 3.78
N THR A 519 -29.10 9.56 4.39
CA THR A 519 -28.24 9.72 5.57
C THR A 519 -26.92 10.36 5.14
N THR A 520 -26.37 11.24 5.98
CA THR A 520 -25.05 11.84 5.76
C THR A 520 -23.94 10.87 6.13
N ALA A 521 -24.19 9.97 7.08
CA ALA A 521 -23.26 8.92 7.50
C ALA A 521 -24.02 7.69 8.03
N TYR A 522 -23.33 6.55 8.07
CA TYR A 522 -23.76 5.32 8.73
C TYR A 522 -22.97 5.17 10.03
N ILE A 523 -23.67 4.91 11.13
CA ILE A 523 -23.08 4.82 12.48
C ILE A 523 -23.05 3.36 12.93
N PHE A 524 -21.89 2.93 13.43
CA PHE A 524 -21.63 1.59 13.92
C PHE A 524 -21.20 1.67 15.39
N ASP A 525 -22.02 1.18 16.29
CA ASP A 525 -21.82 1.29 17.74
C ASP A 525 -22.05 -0.05 18.47
N LYS A 526 -22.22 -1.15 17.72
CA LYS A 526 -22.43 -2.48 18.29
C LYS A 526 -21.18 -2.97 19.01
N ARG A 527 -21.28 -3.12 20.33
CA ARG A 527 -20.19 -3.48 21.25
C ARG A 527 -19.28 -4.61 20.77
N SER A 528 -19.85 -5.75 20.34
CA SER A 528 -19.06 -6.91 19.89
C SER A 528 -18.18 -6.60 18.69
N ASP A 529 -18.69 -5.76 17.79
CA ASP A 529 -18.06 -5.49 16.50
C ASP A 529 -16.93 -4.48 16.71
N ILE A 530 -17.19 -3.43 17.49
CA ILE A 530 -16.17 -2.44 17.87
C ILE A 530 -15.03 -3.07 18.68
N LEU A 531 -15.32 -3.95 19.65
CA LEU A 531 -14.28 -4.67 20.39
C LEU A 531 -13.39 -5.48 19.44
N THR A 532 -14.00 -6.25 18.53
CA THR A 532 -13.27 -7.09 17.58
C THR A 532 -12.37 -6.25 16.67
N ILE A 533 -12.87 -5.11 16.16
CA ILE A 533 -12.11 -4.23 15.28
C ILE A 533 -10.95 -3.56 16.02
N ILE A 534 -11.19 -3.00 17.21
CA ILE A 534 -10.15 -2.34 18.00
C ILE A 534 -9.07 -3.34 18.42
N GLU A 535 -9.44 -4.56 18.82
CA GLU A 535 -8.47 -5.63 19.12
C GLU A 535 -7.63 -5.99 17.88
N GLY A 536 -8.24 -6.06 16.69
CA GLY A 536 -7.54 -6.27 15.43
C GLY A 536 -6.55 -5.15 15.10
N MET A 537 -6.98 -3.89 15.26
CA MET A 537 -6.12 -2.70 15.06
C MET A 537 -4.98 -2.62 16.09
N GLN A 538 -5.18 -3.11 17.31
CA GLN A 538 -4.12 -3.21 18.31
C GLN A 538 -3.13 -4.33 17.99
N ALA A 539 -3.63 -5.47 17.48
CA ALA A 539 -2.79 -6.59 17.08
C ALA A 539 -1.88 -6.25 15.88
N SER A 540 -2.36 -5.41 14.95
CA SER A 540 -1.55 -4.93 13.82
C SER A 540 -0.60 -3.78 14.19
N GLY A 541 -0.80 -3.15 15.35
CA GLY A 541 -0.07 -1.96 15.77
C GLY A 541 -0.58 -0.65 15.14
N GLN A 542 -1.71 -0.67 14.42
CA GLN A 542 -2.35 0.53 13.88
C GLN A 542 -2.83 1.47 15.00
N VAL A 543 -3.47 0.90 16.02
CA VAL A 543 -3.93 1.60 17.23
C VAL A 543 -3.15 1.09 18.43
N THR A 544 -2.72 1.97 19.32
CA THR A 544 -2.03 1.57 20.56
C THR A 544 -2.96 1.69 21.77
N SER A 545 -2.62 1.04 22.87
CA SER A 545 -3.36 1.23 24.14
C SER A 545 -3.32 2.68 24.66
N LYS A 546 -2.39 3.51 24.17
CA LYS A 546 -2.32 4.94 24.46
C LYS A 546 -3.15 5.80 23.49
N SER A 547 -3.59 5.24 22.37
CA SER A 547 -4.42 5.94 21.40
C SER A 547 -5.84 6.17 21.93
N ILE A 548 -6.35 5.23 22.75
CA ILE A 548 -7.68 5.30 23.36
C ILE A 548 -7.57 5.99 24.73
N SER A 549 -8.47 6.93 24.98
CA SER A 549 -8.58 7.67 26.23
C SER A 549 -8.89 6.76 27.42
N SER A 550 -8.29 7.08 28.57
CA SER A 550 -8.62 6.44 29.84
C SER A 550 -10.04 6.73 30.35
N GLN A 551 -10.74 7.69 29.74
CA GLN A 551 -12.15 7.98 30.06
C GLN A 551 -13.12 6.99 29.41
N ILE A 552 -12.67 6.24 28.40
CA ILE A 552 -13.44 5.18 27.77
C ILE A 552 -13.20 3.87 28.52
N GLU A 553 -14.30 3.23 28.94
CA GLU A 553 -14.24 1.94 29.62
C GLU A 553 -13.77 0.85 28.64
N SER A 554 -12.72 0.12 28.99
CA SER A 554 -12.09 -0.87 28.08
C SER A 554 -13.02 -2.00 27.64
N ASP A 555 -14.11 -2.24 28.39
CA ASP A 555 -15.10 -3.25 28.04
C ASP A 555 -16.17 -2.73 27.06
N LEU A 556 -16.17 -1.43 26.76
CA LEU A 556 -17.14 -0.74 25.91
C LEU A 556 -18.60 -0.98 26.36
N ARG A 557 -18.86 -0.94 27.68
CA ARG A 557 -20.22 -1.21 28.21
C ARG A 557 -21.30 -0.21 27.77
N TYR A 558 -20.92 0.97 27.30
CA TYR A 558 -21.85 2.01 26.85
C TYR A 558 -22.30 1.83 25.40
N ASN A 559 -21.49 1.14 24.58
CA ASN A 559 -21.83 0.78 23.20
C ASN A 559 -23.10 -0.08 23.14
N ASN A 560 -24.19 0.50 22.63
CA ASN A 560 -25.53 -0.08 22.79
C ASN A 560 -26.13 -0.66 21.49
N GLY A 561 -25.56 -0.36 20.33
CA GLY A 561 -25.98 -0.90 19.04
C GLY A 561 -27.24 -0.24 18.47
N ASN A 562 -27.57 1.00 18.88
CA ASN A 562 -28.76 1.72 18.42
C ASN A 562 -28.55 2.44 17.07
N GLY A 563 -27.33 2.38 16.50
CA GLY A 563 -26.99 3.06 15.25
C GLY A 563 -26.97 4.59 15.38
N SER A 564 -26.72 5.09 16.58
CA SER A 564 -26.59 6.51 16.92
C SER A 564 -25.34 6.74 17.78
N ILE A 565 -25.08 7.99 18.15
CA ILE A 565 -23.88 8.39 18.89
C ILE A 565 -24.29 8.76 20.31
N SER A 566 -23.79 8.02 21.30
CA SER A 566 -24.17 8.16 22.71
C SER A 566 -22.94 8.40 23.62
N PRO A 567 -23.13 8.98 24.82
CA PRO A 567 -22.03 9.22 25.76
C PRO A 567 -21.28 7.96 26.17
N GLY A 568 -19.94 8.01 26.16
CA GLY A 568 -19.06 6.94 26.62
C GLY A 568 -18.76 5.84 25.59
N GLU A 569 -19.19 6.01 24.34
CA GLU A 569 -19.00 5.04 23.26
C GLU A 569 -17.71 5.26 22.47
N ILE A 570 -17.24 4.18 21.82
CA ILE A 570 -16.44 4.28 20.60
C ILE A 570 -17.38 3.98 19.43
N VAL A 571 -17.46 4.87 18.45
CA VAL A 571 -18.34 4.70 17.29
C VAL A 571 -17.54 4.69 15.98
N GLY A 572 -17.91 3.79 15.08
CA GLY A 572 -17.48 3.77 13.68
C GLY A 572 -18.41 4.63 12.83
N VAL A 573 -17.85 5.44 11.93
CA VAL A 573 -18.58 6.37 11.06
C VAL A 573 -18.16 6.14 9.61
N ALA A 574 -19.12 5.75 8.75
CA ALA A 574 -18.93 5.72 7.30
C ALA A 574 -19.66 6.91 6.66
N LEU A 575 -18.95 7.79 5.96
CA LEU A 575 -19.61 8.91 5.29
C LEU A 575 -20.31 8.44 4.01
N ASN A 576 -21.53 8.93 3.77
CA ASN A 576 -22.27 8.63 2.55
C ASN A 576 -21.82 9.54 1.41
N LEU A 577 -20.55 9.40 1.02
CA LEU A 577 -19.93 10.18 -0.07
C LEU A 577 -20.56 9.84 -1.42
N TYR A 578 -20.68 10.85 -2.27
CA TYR A 578 -21.34 10.80 -3.57
C TYR A 578 -20.51 11.50 -4.64
N ASN A 579 -20.35 10.80 -5.76
CA ASN A 579 -19.64 11.29 -6.93
C ASN A 579 -20.63 11.93 -7.93
N ASN A 580 -20.64 13.26 -8.03
CA ASN A 580 -21.47 13.99 -9.01
C ASN A 580 -20.86 14.04 -10.42
N SER A 581 -19.71 13.42 -10.64
CA SER A 581 -19.02 13.47 -11.93
C SER A 581 -19.45 12.34 -12.86
N ASN A 582 -19.04 12.44 -14.13
CA ASN A 582 -19.24 11.39 -15.14
C ASN A 582 -18.09 10.36 -15.16
N ILE A 583 -17.12 10.48 -14.26
CA ILE A 583 -15.91 9.66 -14.19
C ILE A 583 -15.88 8.96 -12.83
N THR A 584 -15.36 7.75 -12.75
CA THR A 584 -15.17 7.07 -11.46
C THR A 584 -14.14 7.82 -10.61
N MET A 585 -14.47 8.15 -9.36
CA MET A 585 -13.49 8.65 -8.39
C MET A 585 -12.87 7.47 -7.68
N ALA A 586 -11.55 7.40 -7.62
CA ALA A 586 -10.83 6.20 -7.19
C ALA A 586 -9.78 6.49 -6.12
N GLY A 587 -9.57 5.55 -5.20
CA GLY A 587 -8.72 5.73 -4.03
C GLY A 587 -9.22 6.88 -3.16
N VAL A 588 -10.52 6.90 -2.84
CA VAL A 588 -11.13 7.98 -2.05
C VAL A 588 -10.69 7.84 -0.60
N GLN A 589 -10.13 8.91 -0.05
CA GLN A 589 -9.64 8.99 1.32
C GLN A 589 -10.42 10.06 2.09
N VAL A 590 -10.83 9.73 3.31
CA VAL A 590 -11.38 10.67 4.29
C VAL A 590 -10.43 10.75 5.47
N LEU A 591 -10.09 11.97 5.88
CA LEU A 591 -9.17 12.27 6.95
C LEU A 591 -9.91 13.04 8.04
N ALA A 592 -9.86 12.49 9.25
CA ALA A 592 -10.40 13.07 10.47
C ALA A 592 -9.31 13.36 11.51
N ASN A 593 -8.04 13.42 11.08
CA ASN A 593 -6.94 13.88 11.92
C ASN A 593 -7.03 15.39 12.18
N ASP A 594 -6.52 15.83 13.33
CA ASP A 594 -6.42 17.23 13.71
C ASP A 594 -5.64 18.04 12.66
N TRP A 595 -6.07 19.28 12.41
CA TRP A 595 -5.48 20.14 11.37
C TRP A 595 -5.70 21.64 11.66
N ASP A 596 -5.06 22.50 10.86
CA ASP A 596 -5.01 23.95 11.06
C ASP A 596 -6.29 24.61 10.53
N HIS A 597 -7.30 24.78 11.41
CA HIS A 597 -8.62 25.30 11.03
C HIS A 597 -9.32 26.18 12.08
N PHE A 598 -8.58 26.66 13.07
CA PHE A 598 -9.05 27.52 14.16
C PHE A 598 -8.09 28.69 14.40
N ASP A 599 -8.64 29.78 14.95
CA ASP A 599 -7.92 30.89 15.57
C ASP A 599 -8.30 30.89 17.05
N GLY A 600 -7.48 30.24 17.89
CA GLY A 600 -7.83 29.91 19.26
C GLY A 600 -9.08 29.03 19.35
N THR A 601 -10.15 29.56 19.94
CA THR A 601 -11.44 28.84 20.08
C THR A 601 -12.43 29.11 18.95
N GLU A 602 -12.09 30.01 18.01
CA GLU A 602 -12.96 30.45 16.93
C GLU A 602 -12.61 29.71 15.62
N PRO A 603 -13.58 29.03 14.97
CA PRO A 603 -13.30 28.33 13.72
C PRO A 603 -13.04 29.29 12.55
N CYS A 604 -12.08 28.94 11.70
CA CYS A 604 -11.74 29.70 10.51
C CYS A 604 -12.78 29.52 9.38
N ASN A 605 -13.02 30.58 8.60
CA ASN A 605 -14.01 30.61 7.51
C ASN A 605 -13.43 30.98 6.14
N ASN A 606 -12.10 31.00 6.01
CA ASN A 606 -11.36 31.30 4.79
C ASN A 606 -11.11 30.09 3.88
N PHE A 607 -11.68 28.93 4.20
CA PHE A 607 -11.58 27.75 3.37
C PHE A 607 -12.68 27.70 2.30
N SER A 608 -12.60 26.71 1.41
CA SER A 608 -13.57 26.50 0.32
C SER A 608 -15.02 26.30 0.79
N ASP A 609 -15.23 25.91 2.04
CA ASP A 609 -16.55 25.75 2.67
C ASP A 609 -17.22 27.08 3.10
N ASN A 610 -16.44 28.17 3.23
CA ASN A 610 -16.88 29.48 3.74
C ASN A 610 -17.68 29.41 5.05
N PHE A 611 -17.38 28.43 5.90
CA PHE A 611 -18.12 28.14 7.12
C PHE A 611 -17.25 28.36 8.37
N PRO A 612 -17.80 28.74 9.54
CA PRO A 612 -19.13 29.32 9.70
C PRO A 612 -19.19 30.77 9.19
N LEU A 613 -20.38 31.34 9.18
CA LEU A 613 -20.54 32.77 8.95
C LEU A 613 -19.99 33.55 10.15
N SER A 614 -19.53 34.77 9.94
CA SER A 614 -19.06 35.66 11.03
C SER A 614 -20.14 35.89 12.11
N SER A 615 -21.42 35.86 11.73
CA SER A 615 -22.55 35.94 12.68
C SER A 615 -22.76 34.66 13.50
N ALA A 616 -22.04 33.59 13.20
CA ALA A 616 -22.15 32.28 13.83
C ALA A 616 -20.81 31.84 14.47
N GLY A 617 -19.98 32.82 14.88
CA GLY A 617 -18.75 32.59 15.65
C GLY A 617 -17.47 32.36 14.84
N ALA A 618 -17.44 32.71 13.53
CA ALA A 618 -16.19 32.61 12.77
C ALA A 618 -15.13 33.63 13.24
N ALA A 619 -13.87 33.24 13.16
CA ALA A 619 -12.73 34.11 13.42
C ALA A 619 -12.77 35.42 12.58
N LEU A 620 -12.31 36.53 13.17
CA LEU A 620 -12.43 37.88 12.60
C LEU A 620 -11.54 38.11 11.37
N SER A 621 -12.05 38.84 10.36
CA SER A 621 -11.40 39.02 9.05
C SER A 621 -9.99 39.66 9.05
N SER A 622 -9.59 40.36 10.13
CA SER A 622 -8.24 40.91 10.26
C SER A 622 -7.18 39.84 10.52
N SER A 623 -7.60 38.65 10.96
CA SER A 623 -6.74 37.46 11.00
C SER A 623 -6.80 36.68 9.69
N LEU A 624 -7.39 37.17 8.58
CA LEU A 624 -7.47 36.46 7.28
C LEU A 624 -6.55 37.03 6.17
N ASP A 625 -5.77 38.09 6.44
CA ASP A 625 -4.82 38.64 5.45
C ASP A 625 -3.54 37.78 5.41
N PRO A 626 -3.23 37.11 4.27
CA PRO A 626 -2.01 36.31 4.14
C PRO A 626 -0.72 37.09 4.41
N ALA A 627 -0.73 38.42 4.21
CA ALA A 627 0.42 39.28 4.50
C ALA A 627 0.69 39.46 6.01
N THR A 628 -0.26 39.07 6.86
CA THR A 628 -0.17 39.14 8.33
C THR A 628 -0.20 37.77 9.01
N ALA A 629 -0.12 36.69 8.24
CA ALA A 629 -0.18 35.32 8.74
C ALA A 629 0.90 35.07 9.80
N THR A 630 0.47 34.78 11.02
CA THR A 630 1.30 34.30 12.12
C THR A 630 0.75 32.98 12.62
N SER A 631 1.60 32.16 13.25
CA SER A 631 1.19 30.90 13.87
C SER A 631 -0.09 31.08 14.72
N GLY A 632 -1.07 30.18 14.49
CA GLY A 632 -2.37 30.20 15.17
C GLY A 632 -3.42 31.14 14.56
N THR A 633 -3.16 31.77 13.42
CA THR A 633 -4.16 32.56 12.68
C THR A 633 -4.63 31.82 11.44
N CYS A 634 -5.88 32.02 11.02
CA CYS A 634 -6.49 31.30 9.90
C CYS A 634 -5.76 31.23 8.55
N PRO A 635 -4.96 32.23 8.09
CA PRO A 635 -4.24 32.19 6.83
C PRO A 635 -2.86 31.58 6.99
N TYR A 636 -2.43 31.29 8.22
CA TYR A 636 -1.23 30.54 8.48
C TYR A 636 -1.52 29.05 8.32
N ILE A 637 -0.62 28.34 7.65
CA ILE A 637 -0.59 26.88 7.64
C ILE A 637 0.70 26.48 8.33
N THR A 638 0.58 25.72 9.41
CA THR A 638 1.72 25.16 10.13
C THR A 638 2.66 24.36 9.22
N GLN A 639 3.96 24.68 9.30
CA GLN A 639 5.02 23.98 8.55
C GLN A 639 5.52 22.70 9.21
N ASP A 640 4.96 22.39 10.36
CA ASP A 640 5.45 21.38 11.30
C ASP A 640 4.28 20.67 12.00
N ASN A 641 3.06 20.81 11.48
CA ASN A 641 1.84 20.19 12.00
C ASN A 641 1.67 20.36 13.52
N GLY A 642 1.88 21.58 14.01
CA GLY A 642 1.66 21.97 15.41
C GLY A 642 2.79 21.65 16.41
N GLN A 643 3.93 21.12 15.97
CA GLN A 643 4.99 20.65 16.88
C GLN A 643 5.77 21.76 17.61
N THR A 644 5.94 22.93 17.00
CA THR A 644 6.68 24.08 17.56
C THR A 644 5.79 25.10 18.27
N GLY A 645 4.56 24.69 18.63
CA GLY A 645 3.60 25.51 19.36
C GLY A 645 2.55 26.20 18.49
N SER A 646 2.45 25.85 17.21
CA SER A 646 1.29 26.19 16.37
C SER A 646 0.07 25.37 16.82
N GLU A 647 -1.10 26.00 16.94
CA GLU A 647 -2.31 25.31 17.38
C GLU A 647 -2.95 24.54 16.19
N ILE A 648 -2.86 23.21 16.20
CA ILE A 648 -3.77 22.36 15.42
C ILE A 648 -5.02 22.07 16.25
N ALA A 649 -6.18 21.98 15.60
CA ALA A 649 -7.46 21.78 16.27
C ALA A 649 -8.13 20.46 15.86
N PRO A 650 -8.88 19.83 16.79
CA PRO A 650 -9.69 18.68 16.46
C PRO A 650 -10.78 18.99 15.45
N VAL A 651 -11.02 18.04 14.55
CA VAL A 651 -11.93 18.23 13.41
C VAL A 651 -13.36 18.60 13.80
N CYS A 652 -13.81 18.23 15.00
CA CYS A 652 -15.16 18.46 15.51
C CYS A 652 -15.26 19.74 16.34
N MET A 653 -16.15 20.63 15.89
CA MET A 653 -16.59 21.82 16.63
C MET A 653 -17.99 21.61 17.18
N LEU A 654 -18.29 22.33 18.26
CA LEU A 654 -19.55 22.20 18.97
C LEU A 654 -20.45 23.43 18.76
N GLU A 655 -21.75 23.19 18.84
CA GLU A 655 -22.77 24.22 18.78
C GLU A 655 -23.03 24.78 20.20
N LEU A 656 -22.81 26.08 20.40
CA LEU A 656 -23.18 26.79 21.62
C LEU A 656 -24.32 27.77 21.37
N SER A 657 -25.10 28.03 22.41
CA SER A 657 -26.03 29.14 22.44
C SER A 657 -25.43 30.29 23.25
N GLU A 658 -25.13 31.40 22.58
CA GLU A 658 -24.65 32.64 23.21
C GLU A 658 -25.56 33.81 22.81
N ASP A 659 -26.08 34.53 23.80
CA ASP A 659 -27.02 35.65 23.61
C ASP A 659 -28.24 35.36 22.71
N GLY A 660 -28.69 34.09 22.69
CA GLY A 660 -29.80 33.64 21.87
C GLY A 660 -29.47 33.36 20.41
N ASN A 661 -28.19 33.43 20.03
CA ASN A 661 -27.68 33.02 18.73
C ASN A 661 -26.96 31.67 18.82
N THR A 662 -27.00 30.90 17.73
CA THR A 662 -26.18 29.71 17.55
C THR A 662 -24.79 30.13 17.08
N ILE A 663 -23.75 29.76 17.84
CA ILE A 663 -22.35 29.95 17.47
C ILE A 663 -21.62 28.61 17.44
N TRP A 664 -20.56 28.54 16.62
CA TRP A 664 -19.67 27.38 16.56
C TRP A 664 -18.37 27.72 17.26
N SER A 665 -17.92 26.82 18.14
CA SER A 665 -16.68 27.00 18.89
C SER A 665 -15.93 25.67 19.06
N SER A 666 -14.67 25.76 19.45
CA SER A 666 -13.86 24.62 19.87
C SER A 666 -14.49 23.91 21.09
N GLN A 667 -14.07 22.68 21.35
CA GLN A 667 -14.70 21.88 22.41
C GLN A 667 -14.48 22.42 23.83
N SER A 668 -13.43 23.22 24.03
CA SER A 668 -13.10 23.83 25.32
C SER A 668 -14.18 24.81 25.80
N GLY A 669 -14.93 25.44 24.89
CA GLY A 669 -15.99 26.39 25.25
C GLY A 669 -17.13 25.77 26.07
N LEU A 670 -17.40 24.47 25.90
CA LEU A 670 -18.42 23.77 26.70
C LEU A 670 -17.91 23.37 28.10
N ILE A 671 -16.60 23.15 28.26
CA ILE A 671 -15.99 22.82 29.57
C ILE A 671 -16.33 23.92 30.58
N ASP A 672 -16.14 25.19 30.18
CA ASP A 672 -16.42 26.35 31.02
C ASP A 672 -17.91 26.49 31.35
N GLN A 673 -18.80 26.17 30.41
CA GLN A 673 -20.25 26.28 30.61
C GLN A 673 -20.78 25.22 31.59
N ILE A 674 -20.24 24.00 31.56
CA ILE A 674 -20.71 22.90 32.42
C ILE A 674 -19.85 22.70 33.68
N GLY A 675 -18.72 23.40 33.79
CA GLY A 675 -17.79 23.29 34.91
C GLY A 675 -17.11 21.92 35.01
N LEU A 676 -16.73 21.33 33.86
CA LEU A 676 -16.06 20.03 33.81
C LEU A 676 -14.57 20.17 34.20
N ASP A 677 -14.06 19.22 34.98
CA ASP A 677 -12.63 19.14 35.28
C ASP A 677 -11.86 18.69 34.02
N SER A 678 -10.74 19.32 33.68
CA SER A 678 -9.93 18.94 32.52
C SER A 678 -9.39 17.51 32.63
N ALA A 679 -9.27 16.96 33.84
CA ALA A 679 -8.94 15.55 34.04
C ALA A 679 -10.01 14.58 33.49
N SER A 680 -11.24 15.04 33.26
CA SER A 680 -12.35 14.29 32.69
C SER A 680 -12.43 14.39 31.15
N CYS A 681 -11.57 15.18 30.52
CA CYS A 681 -11.49 15.27 29.06
C CYS A 681 -10.90 13.99 28.45
N LEU A 682 -11.30 13.66 27.22
CA LEU A 682 -10.74 12.53 26.48
C LEU A 682 -9.22 12.68 26.28
N GLY A 683 -8.74 13.88 25.94
CA GLY A 683 -7.31 14.21 25.86
C GLY A 683 -6.59 14.35 27.22
N GLY A 684 -7.32 14.14 28.33
CA GLY A 684 -6.83 14.31 29.69
C GLY A 684 -6.46 15.76 30.02
N ILE A 685 -5.71 15.95 31.12
CA ILE A 685 -5.30 17.30 31.58
C ILE A 685 -4.41 18.06 30.56
N SER A 686 -3.81 17.33 29.62
CA SER A 686 -2.91 17.86 28.59
C SER A 686 -3.62 18.51 27.42
N SER A 687 -4.91 18.23 27.20
CA SER A 687 -5.66 18.78 26.06
C SER A 687 -7.15 18.95 26.39
N THR A 688 -7.62 20.17 26.28
CA THR A 688 -9.04 20.54 26.40
C THR A 688 -9.75 20.69 25.05
N ASN A 689 -9.00 20.68 23.95
CA ASN A 689 -9.55 20.95 22.62
C ASN A 689 -10.28 19.73 22.03
N ASP A 690 -9.93 18.51 22.48
CA ASP A 690 -10.53 17.22 22.12
C ASP A 690 -11.33 16.62 23.29
N CYS A 691 -11.90 17.46 24.16
CA CYS A 691 -12.45 17.01 25.44
C CYS A 691 -13.66 16.06 25.34
N PHE A 692 -14.51 16.25 24.32
CA PHE A 692 -15.80 15.56 24.20
C PHE A 692 -15.87 14.58 23.04
N ILE A 693 -15.28 14.92 21.89
CA ILE A 693 -15.22 14.08 20.69
C ILE A 693 -13.78 14.04 20.21
N ARG A 694 -13.22 12.84 20.04
CA ARG A 694 -11.83 12.64 19.60
C ARG A 694 -11.75 11.49 18.61
N PHE A 695 -11.22 11.73 17.42
CA PHE A 695 -10.91 10.63 16.50
C PHE A 695 -9.68 9.87 17.00
N ILE A 696 -9.74 8.55 16.95
CA ILE A 696 -8.70 7.69 17.54
C ILE A 696 -7.45 7.73 16.65
N PRO A 697 -6.27 8.14 17.16
CA PRO A 697 -5.03 8.10 16.39
C PRO A 697 -4.66 6.68 15.97
N GLY A 698 -4.49 6.49 14.67
CA GLY A 698 -4.39 5.20 13.98
C GLY A 698 -5.67 4.82 13.22
N ALA A 699 -6.85 5.33 13.58
CA ALA A 699 -8.16 4.95 13.02
C ALA A 699 -9.00 6.17 12.60
N GLU A 700 -8.33 7.28 12.33
CA GLU A 700 -8.89 8.57 11.89
C GLU A 700 -8.94 8.73 10.36
N ILE A 701 -8.68 7.65 9.62
CA ILE A 701 -8.67 7.62 8.16
C ILE A 701 -9.64 6.54 7.72
N SER A 702 -10.46 6.86 6.73
CA SER A 702 -11.23 5.86 6.01
C SER A 702 -10.94 5.92 4.52
N THR A 703 -11.02 4.78 3.86
CA THR A 703 -10.69 4.61 2.45
C THR A 703 -11.80 3.88 1.71
N TYR A 704 -11.99 4.23 0.44
CA TYR A 704 -12.90 3.56 -0.47
C TYR A 704 -12.20 3.37 -1.81
N SER A 705 -12.24 2.17 -2.38
CA SER A 705 -11.61 1.89 -3.68
C SER A 705 -12.16 2.78 -4.77
N LYS A 706 -13.49 2.89 -4.87
CA LYS A 706 -14.10 3.74 -5.88
C LYS A 706 -15.50 4.22 -5.51
N LEU A 707 -15.86 5.33 -6.14
CA LEU A 707 -17.22 5.83 -6.28
C LEU A 707 -17.56 5.88 -7.77
N SER A 708 -18.53 5.07 -8.18
CA SER A 708 -19.04 5.07 -9.56
C SER A 708 -19.67 6.41 -9.90
N PRO A 709 -19.71 6.81 -11.19
CA PRO A 709 -20.37 8.04 -11.62
C PRO A 709 -21.81 8.13 -11.13
N HIS A 710 -22.21 9.30 -10.61
CA HIS A 710 -23.55 9.57 -10.09
C HIS A 710 -24.03 8.57 -9.03
N SER A 711 -23.11 8.11 -8.18
CA SER A 711 -23.36 7.07 -7.20
C SER A 711 -22.69 7.38 -5.86
N ASN A 712 -23.26 6.78 -4.81
CA ASN A 712 -22.63 6.73 -3.49
C ASN A 712 -21.81 5.45 -3.33
N TRP A 713 -21.02 5.36 -2.26
CA TRP A 713 -20.19 4.18 -2.00
C TRP A 713 -21.02 2.88 -1.88
N PRO A 714 -22.10 2.80 -1.06
CA PRO A 714 -22.89 1.58 -0.91
C PRO A 714 -23.41 1.01 -2.25
N THR A 715 -23.75 1.89 -3.18
CA THR A 715 -24.26 1.51 -4.51
C THR A 715 -23.12 1.17 -5.47
N SER A 716 -21.92 1.72 -5.28
CA SER A 716 -20.76 1.48 -6.14
C SER A 716 -20.20 0.06 -6.00
N LEU A 717 -20.40 -0.58 -4.84
CA LEU A 717 -19.95 -1.94 -4.52
C LEU A 717 -21.10 -2.91 -4.24
N SER A 718 -22.34 -2.54 -4.56
CA SER A 718 -23.48 -3.44 -4.32
C SER A 718 -23.36 -4.68 -5.19
N THR A 719 -23.33 -5.86 -4.56
CA THR A 719 -23.40 -7.15 -5.27
C THR A 719 -24.80 -7.37 -5.87
N SER A 720 -24.98 -8.45 -6.63
CA SER A 720 -26.29 -8.88 -7.15
C SER A 720 -27.40 -9.02 -6.08
N SER A 721 -27.03 -9.14 -4.80
CA SER A 721 -27.96 -9.14 -3.66
C SER A 721 -28.49 -7.75 -3.25
N GLY A 722 -27.84 -6.67 -3.70
CA GLY A 722 -28.19 -5.29 -3.41
C GLY A 722 -27.84 -4.81 -1.98
N ILE A 723 -27.14 -5.62 -1.18
CA ILE A 723 -26.76 -5.29 0.19
C ILE A 723 -25.31 -4.79 0.21
N PRO A 724 -25.03 -3.56 0.69
CA PRO A 724 -23.66 -3.08 0.89
C PRO A 724 -23.04 -3.73 2.13
N THR A 725 -21.77 -4.13 2.04
CA THR A 725 -21.00 -4.66 3.16
C THR A 725 -19.97 -3.64 3.58
N PHE A 726 -20.10 -3.07 4.79
CA PHE A 726 -19.12 -2.14 5.34
C PHE A 726 -17.99 -2.89 6.02
N GLU A 727 -16.77 -2.63 5.59
CA GLU A 727 -15.54 -3.13 6.18
C GLU A 727 -14.84 -2.05 7.00
N SER A 728 -13.95 -2.45 7.90
CA SER A 728 -13.33 -1.55 8.88
C SER A 728 -12.51 -0.43 8.26
N HIS A 729 -11.90 -0.62 7.08
CA HIS A 729 -11.17 0.45 6.38
C HIS A 729 -12.08 1.57 5.88
N GLY A 730 -13.36 1.28 5.64
CA GLY A 730 -14.36 2.27 5.23
C GLY A 730 -14.92 3.11 6.38
N LEU A 731 -14.41 2.94 7.61
CA LEU A 731 -14.91 3.56 8.83
C LEU A 731 -13.86 4.47 9.49
N LEU A 732 -14.30 5.65 9.94
CA LEU A 732 -13.58 6.48 10.90
C LEU A 732 -14.00 6.08 12.31
N PHE A 733 -13.05 5.99 13.25
CA PHE A 733 -13.37 5.68 14.66
C PHE A 733 -13.18 6.90 15.55
N MET A 734 -14.21 7.22 16.34
CA MET A 734 -14.15 8.30 17.32
C MET A 734 -14.64 7.88 18.70
N GLU A 735 -14.03 8.49 19.71
CA GLU A 735 -14.36 8.40 21.12
C GLU A 735 -15.37 9.49 21.47
N VAL A 736 -16.41 9.12 22.23
CA VAL A 736 -17.43 10.03 22.75
C VAL A 736 -17.32 10.07 24.26
N SER A 737 -17.06 11.26 24.82
CA SER A 737 -16.88 11.43 26.25
C SER A 737 -18.13 11.00 27.03
N PRO A 738 -18.00 10.25 28.14
CA PRO A 738 -19.14 9.94 29.02
C PRO A 738 -19.70 11.17 29.74
N TRP A 739 -18.96 12.28 29.73
CA TRP A 739 -19.31 13.53 30.39
C TRP A 739 -20.04 14.53 29.48
N ILE A 740 -20.26 14.15 28.22
CA ILE A 740 -20.99 15.00 27.28
C ILE A 740 -22.48 15.03 27.63
N PRO A 741 -23.12 16.21 27.73
CA PRO A 741 -24.56 16.29 27.91
C PRO A 741 -25.31 15.77 26.66
N PRO A 742 -26.30 14.87 26.81
CA PRO A 742 -27.19 14.50 25.72
C PRO A 742 -27.91 15.72 25.13
N GLY A 743 -28.07 15.73 23.81
CA GLY A 743 -28.59 16.88 23.04
C GLY A 743 -27.52 17.86 22.57
N THR A 744 -26.24 17.64 22.89
CA THR A 744 -25.14 18.46 22.37
C THR A 744 -24.90 18.15 20.89
N SER A 745 -24.87 19.20 20.06
CA SER A 745 -24.66 19.09 18.62
C SER A 745 -23.22 19.38 18.22
N PHE A 746 -22.70 18.57 17.31
CA PHE A 746 -21.36 18.69 16.76
C PHE A 746 -21.40 18.81 15.24
N ARG A 747 -20.38 19.47 14.70
CA ARG A 747 -20.07 19.48 13.29
C ARG A 747 -18.58 19.20 13.13
N CYS A 748 -18.24 18.16 12.40
CA CYS A 748 -16.86 17.81 12.10
C CYS A 748 -16.52 18.23 10.67
N ARG A 749 -15.43 18.98 10.51
CA ARG A 749 -14.83 19.32 9.22
C ARG A 749 -13.78 18.29 8.86
N VAL A 750 -14.22 17.26 8.18
CA VAL A 750 -13.33 16.23 7.66
C VAL A 750 -12.79 16.65 6.30
N ARG A 751 -11.60 16.18 5.97
CA ARG A 751 -10.92 16.46 4.71
C ARG A 751 -10.99 15.23 3.83
N THR A 752 -11.29 15.43 2.55
CA THR A 752 -11.44 14.32 1.59
C THR A 752 -10.62 14.58 0.34
N ARG A 753 -10.08 13.51 -0.25
CA ARG A 753 -9.39 13.54 -1.55
C ARG A 753 -9.52 12.18 -2.22
N PHE A 754 -9.08 12.09 -3.48
CA PHE A 754 -9.04 10.82 -4.20
C PHE A 754 -7.89 10.82 -5.22
N THR A 755 -7.40 9.65 -5.57
CA THR A 755 -6.14 9.46 -6.29
C THR A 755 -6.14 9.96 -7.74
N ASN A 756 -7.27 9.85 -8.46
CA ASN A 756 -7.43 10.44 -9.79
C ASN A 756 -8.02 11.87 -9.79
N CYS A 757 -7.81 12.60 -8.70
CA CYS A 757 -8.19 14.00 -8.56
C CYS A 757 -7.16 14.91 -9.24
N ASN A 758 -7.61 15.80 -10.12
CA ASN A 758 -6.71 16.72 -10.82
C ASN A 758 -6.26 17.92 -9.98
N ASP A 759 -6.97 18.25 -8.90
CA ASP A 759 -6.76 19.44 -8.06
C ASP A 759 -6.61 19.10 -6.56
N CYS A 760 -6.34 17.82 -6.24
CA CYS A 760 -6.05 17.36 -4.87
C CYS A 760 -4.54 17.21 -4.59
N PHE A 761 -3.70 17.41 -5.59
CA PHE A 761 -2.26 17.20 -5.49
C PHE A 761 -1.43 18.25 -6.20
N THR A 762 -2.02 19.07 -7.07
CA THR A 762 -1.29 20.09 -7.84
C THR A 762 -1.82 21.48 -7.54
N ASP A 763 -0.91 22.41 -7.31
CA ASP A 763 -1.20 23.83 -7.10
C ASP A 763 -1.24 24.57 -8.44
N SER A 764 -2.44 24.97 -8.84
CA SER A 764 -2.66 25.76 -10.06
C SER A 764 -2.00 27.14 -10.04
N THR A 765 -1.72 27.69 -8.86
CA THR A 765 -1.01 28.98 -8.70
C THR A 765 0.48 28.86 -8.96
N GLN A 766 1.04 27.65 -8.83
CA GLN A 766 2.43 27.30 -9.12
C GLN A 766 2.57 26.59 -10.47
N GLY A 767 1.61 26.82 -11.37
CA GLY A 767 1.62 26.28 -12.72
C GLY A 767 1.18 24.82 -12.82
N ASN A 768 0.48 24.27 -11.82
CA ASN A 768 0.16 22.84 -11.64
C ASN A 768 1.41 22.00 -11.31
N ASP A 769 2.22 22.50 -10.39
CA ASP A 769 3.23 21.71 -9.69
C ASP A 769 2.63 21.10 -8.43
N ASP A 770 3.27 20.12 -7.79
CA ASP A 770 2.70 19.44 -6.64
C ASP A 770 2.63 20.33 -5.39
N PHE A 771 1.53 20.27 -4.63
CA PHE A 771 1.44 20.98 -3.34
C PHE A 771 2.62 20.61 -2.43
N LEU A 772 3.11 21.60 -1.69
CA LEU A 772 4.15 21.39 -0.70
C LEU A 772 3.59 20.59 0.46
N ASP A 773 4.43 19.79 1.11
CA ASP A 773 4.02 18.91 2.19
C ASP A 773 3.29 19.73 3.26
N TYR A 774 3.84 20.82 3.77
CA TYR A 774 3.15 21.53 4.86
C TYR A 774 1.70 21.96 4.55
N GLU A 775 1.36 22.17 3.28
CA GLU A 775 0.03 22.60 2.86
C GLU A 775 -1.04 21.56 3.21
N TYR A 776 -0.71 20.25 3.25
CA TYR A 776 -1.68 19.24 3.70
C TYR A 776 -1.97 19.29 5.21
N SER A 777 -1.39 20.24 5.97
CA SER A 777 -1.81 20.57 7.34
C SER A 777 -3.03 21.49 7.35
N GLY A 778 -3.36 22.11 6.21
CA GLY A 778 -4.49 23.03 6.03
C GLY A 778 -5.71 22.40 5.34
N GLY A 779 -6.56 23.27 4.80
CA GLY A 779 -7.81 22.90 4.13
C GLY A 779 -7.63 22.51 2.67
N ASP A 780 -6.75 23.20 1.94
CA ASP A 780 -6.25 22.75 0.65
C ASP A 780 -5.09 21.77 0.86
N PRO A 781 -4.93 20.73 0.02
CA PRO A 781 -5.62 20.52 -1.25
C PRO A 781 -6.91 19.69 -1.17
N PHE A 782 -7.47 19.52 0.02
CA PHE A 782 -8.63 18.66 0.23
C PHE A 782 -9.96 19.29 -0.17
N LYS A 783 -10.98 18.44 -0.34
CA LYS A 783 -12.38 18.84 -0.30
C LYS A 783 -12.87 18.71 1.15
N ILE A 784 -13.36 19.81 1.72
CA ILE A 784 -13.93 19.80 3.07
C ILE A 784 -15.37 19.27 3.01
N ILE A 785 -15.67 18.29 3.86
CA ILE A 785 -17.01 17.72 4.05
C ILE A 785 -17.42 17.95 5.49
N HIS A 786 -18.67 18.38 5.69
CA HIS A 786 -19.24 18.56 7.02
C HIS A 786 -20.07 17.35 7.43
N PHE A 787 -19.62 16.65 8.46
CA PHE A 787 -20.40 15.64 9.15
C PHE A 787 -21.02 16.26 10.40
N SER A 788 -22.35 16.28 10.54
CA SER A 788 -23.02 16.82 11.73
C SER A 788 -23.83 15.74 12.42
N PHE A 789 -23.81 15.75 13.75
CA PHE A 789 -24.59 14.83 14.58
C PHE A 789 -24.95 15.49 15.91
N THR A 790 -25.92 14.90 16.60
CA THR A 790 -26.28 15.25 17.97
C THR A 790 -26.05 14.01 18.81
N VAL A 791 -25.36 14.17 19.94
CA VAL A 791 -25.22 13.06 20.89
C VAL A 791 -26.57 12.81 21.54
N ILE A 792 -27.06 11.58 21.44
CA ILE A 792 -28.35 11.18 21.98
C ILE A 792 -28.17 10.23 23.17
N ASP A 793 -29.21 10.18 24.01
CA ASP A 793 -29.36 9.36 25.21
C ASP A 793 -28.52 9.77 26.44
#